data_AF-A0AAD4MGB4-F1
#
_entry.id   AF-A0AAD4MGB4-F1
#
_cell.length_a   1.000
_cell.length_b   1.000
_cell.length_c   1.000
_cell.angle_alpha   90.00
_cell.angle_beta   90.00
_cell.angle_gamma   90.00
#
_symmetry.space_group_name_H-M   'P 1'
#
loop_
_entity.id
_entity.type
_entity.pdbx_description
1 polymer ?
#
loop_
_entity_poly.entity_id
_entity_poly.type
_entity_poly.pdbx_seq_one_letter_code
_entity_poly.pdbx_strand_id
1 'polypeptide(L)'
;MTATPTTPPAEGCIDTQVLGHVLLIGINRPAKRNGWTPPMFKQLAEAYTRLDDDPELRVGVLHAFGDHFTAGLDLPAVTEYMKRGEKAIPAGLVEPHDFGLPDYRRRTKPMVVAVKGICFTVGIELMLGADIVVAADNCRFSQMEVQRGIMATGGATLRMAERAGVGNAMLHLLTADEFDSAEAYRLNFVQKVVPTGQELDAALAIAQRIAAQAPLAVVATRLNVIKAVEQGRWPPCRNSSRRRSACRTARTPPRACAPSSNAGRRGSRAAELFHQEQRRCLVSPPFSLLFSLLFSLARRSPRIHPARREHHFRTDAHACSAARPCRHLGRGHGLDEGLPAPARQAHHLRQPAGGVFPRTRWSFSHVRETVPTAKYGAVPARPARCIRRRHPFDIEAVTFKPLGSDQTLNFAQMIANTYTDGILVMHRGKVVYEKYFGALSPERPHIAMSVTKSFVGTLAAILADEGKLDPAAPVTKYIPELKDSAYGDATCARRKASTAKASPTRRSTPRCWRGSFAAPATSRWPTLLSEKIWRRIGAEQDAYFMVDRIGTESGGGGLNTVLRDLARFGETMRNGGRASSGQQAIPKAVVEDIQRGGDPAKFVKAGYPLLKGWSYRDMWWVSHNPHGAYMARGIHGQSIYVDPKAEMVIVRLCGAPGGGQRRERSLTLPAFQAMAEALMRP
;
A
#
# COMPACT_ATOMS: atom_id res chain seq x y z
N MET A 1 7.82 1.97 -44.47
CA MET A 1 7.03 1.04 -45.33
C MET A 1 5.56 1.18 -44.96
N THR A 2 4.74 1.81 -45.81
CA THR A 2 3.32 2.05 -45.51
C THR A 2 2.45 0.89 -45.97
N ALA A 3 1.61 0.37 -45.07
CA ALA A 3 0.50 -0.50 -45.43
C ALA A 3 -0.51 0.27 -46.30
N THR A 4 -1.00 -0.34 -47.38
CA THR A 4 -2.17 0.18 -48.09
C THR A 4 -3.40 -0.09 -47.22
N PRO A 5 -4.18 0.92 -46.80
CA PRO A 5 -5.43 0.69 -46.07
C PRO A 5 -6.42 -0.09 -46.92
N THR A 6 -7.27 -0.90 -46.29
CA THR A 6 -8.50 -1.35 -46.95
C THR A 6 -9.46 -0.17 -47.10
N THR A 7 -10.45 -0.26 -47.99
CA THR A 7 -11.57 0.69 -47.99
C THR A 7 -12.45 0.38 -46.77
N PRO A 8 -12.51 1.25 -45.74
CA PRO A 8 -13.21 0.90 -44.51
C PRO A 8 -14.73 0.99 -44.69
N PRO A 9 -15.52 0.17 -43.96
CA PRO A 9 -16.96 0.38 -43.86
C PRO A 9 -17.26 1.69 -43.10
N ALA A 10 -18.50 2.19 -43.19
CA ALA A 10 -18.90 3.44 -42.53
C ALA A 10 -18.78 3.41 -40.98
N GLU A 11 -18.85 2.21 -40.39
CA GLU A 11 -18.59 1.93 -38.97
C GLU A 11 -17.11 1.87 -38.60
N GLY A 12 -16.20 1.79 -39.58
CA GLY A 12 -14.76 1.64 -39.40
C GLY A 12 -14.29 0.21 -39.18
N CYS A 13 -13.01 -0.05 -39.42
CA CYS A 13 -12.37 -1.34 -39.17
C CYS A 13 -10.99 -1.20 -38.52
N ILE A 14 -10.44 -2.34 -38.11
CA ILE A 14 -9.05 -2.51 -37.68
C ILE A 14 -8.34 -3.42 -38.69
N ASP A 15 -7.52 -2.85 -39.57
CA ASP A 15 -6.70 -3.61 -40.49
C ASP A 15 -5.54 -4.29 -39.75
N THR A 16 -5.11 -5.47 -40.20
CA THR A 16 -3.88 -6.12 -39.68
C THR A 16 -2.98 -6.64 -40.78
N GLN A 17 -1.67 -6.38 -40.66
CA GLN A 17 -0.64 -6.86 -41.59
C GLN A 17 0.53 -7.48 -40.81
N VAL A 18 1.07 -8.59 -41.31
CA VAL A 18 2.26 -9.23 -40.72
C VAL A 18 3.51 -8.74 -41.45
N LEU A 19 4.44 -8.14 -40.71
CA LEU A 19 5.71 -7.63 -41.20
C LEU A 19 6.85 -8.42 -40.52
N GLY A 20 7.13 -9.61 -41.06
CA GLY A 20 8.01 -10.59 -40.42
C GLY A 20 7.41 -11.06 -39.09
N HIS A 21 8.07 -10.73 -37.98
CA HIS A 21 7.61 -11.06 -36.63
C HIS A 21 6.82 -9.93 -35.94
N VAL A 22 6.47 -8.86 -36.67
CA VAL A 22 5.69 -7.72 -36.17
C VAL A 22 4.26 -7.81 -36.68
N LEU A 23 3.26 -7.65 -35.81
CA LEU A 23 1.87 -7.41 -36.22
C LEU A 23 1.62 -5.91 -36.29
N LEU A 24 1.47 -5.38 -37.51
CA LEU A 24 0.98 -4.02 -37.72
C LEU A 24 -0.55 -4.03 -37.61
N ILE A 25 -1.10 -3.09 -36.85
CA ILE A 25 -2.53 -2.97 -36.51
C ILE A 25 -2.95 -1.52 -36.79
N GLY A 26 -3.84 -1.32 -37.77
CA GLY A 26 -4.21 0.00 -38.27
C GLY A 26 -5.66 0.35 -37.98
N ILE A 27 -5.90 1.40 -37.19
CA ILE A 27 -7.23 1.99 -36.99
C ILE A 27 -7.65 2.68 -38.29
N ASN A 28 -8.71 2.17 -38.94
CA ASN A 28 -9.15 2.62 -40.25
C ASN A 28 -10.61 3.10 -40.24
N ARG A 29 -10.79 4.39 -39.92
CA ARG A 29 -12.03 5.16 -40.12
C ARG A 29 -11.72 6.67 -40.30
N PRO A 30 -10.80 7.06 -41.22
CA PRO A 30 -10.25 8.42 -41.28
C PRO A 30 -11.32 9.51 -41.51
N ALA A 31 -12.34 9.21 -42.32
CA ALA A 31 -13.46 10.12 -42.60
C ALA A 31 -14.31 10.53 -41.37
N LYS A 32 -14.15 9.83 -40.23
CA LYS A 32 -14.73 10.19 -38.93
C LYS A 32 -13.66 10.41 -37.87
N ARG A 33 -12.47 10.88 -38.27
CA ARG A 33 -11.29 11.12 -37.40
C ARG A 33 -10.95 9.89 -36.53
N ASN A 34 -11.11 8.69 -37.10
CA ASN A 34 -10.91 7.41 -36.41
C ASN A 34 -11.73 7.25 -35.12
N GLY A 35 -12.96 7.81 -35.09
CA GLY A 35 -13.89 7.68 -33.97
C GLY A 35 -14.38 6.24 -33.76
N TRP A 36 -14.31 5.75 -32.53
CA TRP A 36 -14.48 4.33 -32.19
C TRP A 36 -15.93 3.85 -32.12
N THR A 37 -16.19 2.70 -32.74
CA THR A 37 -17.48 1.99 -32.74
C THR A 37 -17.35 0.60 -32.08
N PRO A 38 -18.46 -0.04 -31.65
CA PRO A 38 -18.40 -1.38 -31.04
C PRO A 38 -17.71 -2.46 -31.90
N PRO A 39 -17.91 -2.54 -33.24
CA PRO A 39 -17.17 -3.48 -34.10
C PRO A 39 -15.66 -3.29 -34.06
N MET A 40 -15.17 -2.04 -34.04
CA MET A 40 -13.74 -1.75 -33.96
C MET A 40 -13.12 -2.26 -32.64
N PHE A 41 -13.84 -2.14 -31.51
CA PHE A 41 -13.36 -2.69 -30.22
C PHE A 41 -13.20 -4.21 -30.25
N LYS A 42 -14.17 -4.92 -30.84
CA LYS A 42 -14.09 -6.37 -31.04
C LYS A 42 -12.88 -6.72 -31.92
N GLN A 43 -12.74 -6.08 -33.08
CA GLN A 43 -11.64 -6.34 -34.02
C GLN A 43 -10.25 -6.04 -33.42
N LEU A 44 -10.12 -5.00 -32.58
CA LEU A 44 -8.84 -4.73 -31.88
C LEU A 44 -8.52 -5.83 -30.86
N ALA A 45 -9.52 -6.32 -30.11
CA ALA A 45 -9.34 -7.43 -29.18
C ALA A 45 -8.99 -8.75 -29.91
N GLU A 46 -9.59 -9.00 -31.08
CA GLU A 46 -9.24 -10.14 -31.95
C GLU A 46 -7.80 -10.00 -32.48
N ALA A 47 -7.38 -8.82 -32.93
CA ALA A 47 -6.01 -8.54 -33.36
C ALA A 47 -4.98 -8.71 -32.23
N TYR A 48 -5.31 -8.25 -31.01
CA TYR A 48 -4.45 -8.43 -29.82
C TYR A 48 -4.41 -9.89 -29.36
N THR A 49 -5.49 -10.65 -29.55
CA THR A 49 -5.53 -12.09 -29.26
C THR A 49 -4.67 -12.86 -30.25
N ARG A 50 -4.79 -12.56 -31.56
CA ARG A 50 -3.91 -13.08 -32.62
C ARG A 50 -2.43 -12.78 -32.33
N LEU A 51 -2.10 -11.55 -31.94
CA LEU A 51 -0.73 -11.18 -31.56
C LEU A 51 -0.19 -12.12 -30.47
N ASP A 52 -0.97 -12.38 -29.42
CA ASP A 52 -0.53 -13.20 -28.30
C ASP A 52 -0.45 -14.70 -28.64
N ASP A 53 -1.40 -15.24 -29.44
CA ASP A 53 -1.52 -16.68 -29.73
C ASP A 53 -0.63 -17.18 -30.88
N ASP A 54 -0.39 -16.36 -31.91
CA ASP A 54 0.45 -16.75 -33.05
C ASP A 54 1.94 -16.81 -32.64
N PRO A 55 2.61 -17.97 -32.68
CA PRO A 55 3.99 -18.12 -32.18
C PRO A 55 5.03 -17.34 -32.99
N GLU A 56 4.75 -16.99 -34.25
CA GLU A 56 5.67 -16.23 -35.09
C GLU A 56 5.59 -14.72 -34.82
N LEU A 57 4.47 -14.23 -34.28
CA LEU A 57 4.31 -12.83 -33.87
C LEU A 57 4.99 -12.58 -32.52
N ARG A 58 5.81 -11.53 -32.44
CA ARG A 58 6.64 -11.20 -31.26
C ARG A 58 6.30 -9.86 -30.61
N VAL A 59 5.70 -8.93 -31.36
CA VAL A 59 5.40 -7.56 -30.94
C VAL A 59 4.34 -6.96 -31.86
N GLY A 60 3.44 -6.15 -31.32
CA GLY A 60 2.48 -5.36 -32.09
C GLY A 60 2.94 -3.91 -32.32
N VAL A 61 2.46 -3.32 -33.41
CA VAL A 61 2.51 -1.87 -33.68
C VAL A 61 1.09 -1.39 -33.97
N LEU A 62 0.51 -0.61 -33.04
CA LEU A 62 -0.78 0.07 -33.25
C LEU A 62 -0.54 1.44 -33.90
N HIS A 63 -1.27 1.75 -34.97
CA HIS A 63 -1.29 3.06 -35.62
C HIS A 63 -2.70 3.40 -36.13
N ALA A 64 -2.85 4.54 -36.79
CA ALA A 64 -4.06 4.91 -37.50
C ALA A 64 -3.77 5.38 -38.94
N PHE A 65 -4.78 5.35 -39.80
CA PHE A 65 -4.77 5.93 -41.15
C PHE A 65 -5.41 7.33 -41.18
N GLY A 66 -5.04 8.16 -42.16
CA GLY A 66 -5.41 9.58 -42.19
C GLY A 66 -4.68 10.42 -41.13
N ASP A 67 -5.09 11.66 -40.93
CA ASP A 67 -4.29 12.69 -40.26
C ASP A 67 -4.25 12.61 -38.72
N HIS A 68 -5.05 11.74 -38.11
CA HIS A 68 -5.30 11.71 -36.66
C HIS A 68 -5.31 10.28 -36.12
N PHE A 69 -4.89 10.09 -34.87
CA PHE A 69 -4.93 8.79 -34.20
C PHE A 69 -6.38 8.40 -33.84
N THR A 70 -7.08 9.22 -33.05
CA THR A 70 -8.53 9.14 -32.84
C THR A 70 -9.09 10.37 -32.12
N ALA A 71 -10.27 10.82 -32.53
CA ALA A 71 -11.06 11.85 -31.83
C ALA A 71 -11.90 11.32 -30.65
N GLY A 72 -11.86 10.01 -30.36
CA GLY A 72 -12.55 9.39 -29.22
C GLY A 72 -13.62 8.37 -29.60
N LEU A 73 -14.58 8.15 -28.69
CA LEU A 73 -15.77 7.33 -28.96
C LEU A 73 -16.74 8.02 -29.94
N ASP A 74 -17.32 7.25 -30.86
CA ASP A 74 -18.51 7.63 -31.61
C ASP A 74 -19.73 7.53 -30.67
N LEU A 75 -20.05 8.64 -29.99
CA LEU A 75 -21.08 8.65 -28.94
C LEU A 75 -22.45 8.14 -29.41
N PRO A 76 -22.98 8.50 -30.60
CA PRO A 76 -24.18 7.87 -31.14
C PRO A 76 -24.08 6.33 -31.25
N ALA A 77 -23.03 5.81 -31.88
CA ALA A 77 -22.87 4.37 -32.07
C ALA A 77 -22.69 3.58 -30.77
N VAL A 78 -22.02 4.18 -29.77
CA VAL A 78 -21.74 3.54 -28.47
C VAL A 78 -22.91 3.66 -27.49
N THR A 79 -23.70 4.74 -27.56
CA THR A 79 -24.81 5.00 -26.61
C THR A 79 -25.90 3.92 -26.70
N GLU A 80 -26.28 3.49 -27.90
CA GLU A 80 -27.24 2.39 -28.08
C GLU A 80 -26.71 1.05 -27.54
N TYR A 81 -25.39 0.85 -27.59
CA TYR A 81 -24.73 -0.32 -27.01
C TYR A 81 -24.77 -0.27 -25.47
N MET A 82 -24.48 0.90 -24.89
CA MET A 82 -24.54 1.12 -23.44
C MET A 82 -25.97 0.96 -22.89
N LYS A 83 -27.00 1.47 -23.59
CA LYS A 83 -28.42 1.33 -23.20
C LYS A 83 -28.85 -0.14 -23.03
N ARG A 84 -28.33 -1.04 -23.87
CA ARG A 84 -28.65 -2.48 -23.83
C ARG A 84 -27.77 -3.29 -22.89
N GLY A 85 -26.75 -2.66 -22.28
CA GLY A 85 -25.83 -3.31 -21.34
C GLY A 85 -24.86 -4.30 -21.99
N GLU A 86 -24.72 -4.29 -23.31
CA GLU A 86 -23.85 -5.20 -24.03
C GLU A 86 -22.36 -4.86 -23.83
N LYS A 87 -21.50 -5.88 -23.69
CA LYS A 87 -20.04 -5.70 -23.68
C LYS A 87 -19.51 -5.72 -25.12
N ALA A 88 -18.93 -4.62 -25.59
CA ALA A 88 -18.41 -4.51 -26.97
C ALA A 88 -17.22 -5.45 -27.28
N ILE A 89 -16.59 -6.02 -26.25
CA ILE A 89 -15.51 -6.99 -26.37
C ILE A 89 -16.00 -8.34 -25.83
N PRO A 90 -16.05 -9.42 -26.65
CA PRO A 90 -16.34 -10.78 -26.20
C PRO A 90 -15.39 -11.26 -25.09
N ALA A 91 -15.95 -11.99 -24.11
CA ALA A 91 -15.16 -12.63 -23.06
C ALA A 91 -14.15 -13.65 -23.65
N GLY A 92 -13.04 -13.86 -22.95
CA GLY A 92 -11.96 -14.75 -23.37
C GLY A 92 -10.96 -14.14 -24.36
N LEU A 93 -11.26 -13.01 -25.00
CA LEU A 93 -10.30 -12.26 -25.83
C LEU A 93 -9.33 -11.43 -24.98
N VAL A 94 -8.24 -10.96 -25.59
CA VAL A 94 -7.29 -10.01 -25.00
C VAL A 94 -7.91 -8.62 -24.92
N GLU A 95 -7.94 -8.06 -23.71
CA GLU A 95 -8.49 -6.73 -23.41
C GLU A 95 -7.55 -5.61 -23.95
N PRO A 96 -8.00 -4.73 -24.88
CA PRO A 96 -7.13 -3.75 -25.54
C PRO A 96 -6.45 -2.71 -24.64
N HIS A 97 -7.07 -2.37 -23.50
CA HIS A 97 -6.50 -1.43 -22.53
C HIS A 97 -5.54 -2.11 -21.55
N ASP A 98 -5.20 -3.39 -21.74
CA ASP A 98 -4.25 -4.19 -20.94
C ASP A 98 -4.46 -4.15 -19.42
N PHE A 99 -5.71 -4.11 -18.97
CA PHE A 99 -6.04 -4.05 -17.53
C PHE A 99 -5.93 -5.39 -16.79
N GLY A 100 -6.16 -6.53 -17.48
CA GLY A 100 -6.38 -7.81 -16.81
C GLY A 100 -7.70 -7.87 -16.03
N LEU A 101 -8.79 -7.35 -16.63
CA LEU A 101 -10.14 -7.44 -16.09
C LEU A 101 -10.61 -8.91 -15.96
N PRO A 102 -11.54 -9.22 -15.04
CA PRO A 102 -12.27 -10.49 -15.03
C PRO A 102 -12.94 -10.75 -16.38
N ASP A 103 -13.10 -12.03 -16.73
CA ASP A 103 -13.63 -12.54 -18.01
C ASP A 103 -12.72 -12.32 -19.23
N TYR A 104 -11.59 -11.62 -19.11
CA TYR A 104 -10.70 -11.28 -20.24
C TYR A 104 -9.28 -11.82 -20.08
N ARG A 105 -8.61 -12.03 -21.21
CA ARG A 105 -7.16 -12.26 -21.24
C ARG A 105 -6.42 -10.94 -21.12
N ARG A 106 -5.22 -11.01 -20.54
CA ARG A 106 -4.23 -9.94 -20.58
C ARG A 106 -3.23 -10.18 -21.69
N ARG A 107 -2.81 -9.12 -22.38
CA ARG A 107 -1.76 -9.15 -23.40
C ARG A 107 -0.44 -9.58 -22.76
N THR A 108 0.32 -10.47 -23.39
CA THR A 108 1.63 -10.93 -22.90
C THR A 108 2.78 -10.36 -23.71
N LYS A 109 2.65 -10.27 -25.05
CA LYS A 109 3.69 -9.73 -25.94
C LYS A 109 3.66 -8.20 -26.01
N PRO A 110 4.79 -7.50 -26.29
CA PRO A 110 4.83 -6.02 -26.28
C PRO A 110 3.99 -5.37 -27.38
N MET A 111 3.66 -4.10 -27.16
CA MET A 111 2.97 -3.21 -28.09
C MET A 111 3.69 -1.87 -28.14
N VAL A 112 4.07 -1.45 -29.35
CA VAL A 112 4.45 -0.06 -29.64
C VAL A 112 3.22 0.62 -30.24
N VAL A 113 3.03 1.92 -30.00
CA VAL A 113 1.96 2.70 -30.63
C VAL A 113 2.51 3.96 -31.29
N ALA A 114 1.97 4.30 -32.45
CA ALA A 114 2.30 5.47 -33.25
C ALA A 114 1.09 6.41 -33.32
N VAL A 115 1.17 7.56 -32.63
CA VAL A 115 0.09 8.55 -32.55
C VAL A 115 0.45 9.83 -33.33
N LYS A 116 -0.52 10.43 -34.02
CA LYS A 116 -0.40 11.72 -34.73
C LYS A 116 -1.70 12.52 -34.63
N GLY A 117 -1.60 13.85 -34.78
CA GLY A 117 -2.77 14.74 -34.77
C GLY A 117 -3.64 14.56 -33.53
N ILE A 118 -4.96 14.48 -33.72
CA ILE A 118 -5.89 14.30 -32.59
C ILE A 118 -5.74 12.90 -31.97
N CYS A 119 -5.50 12.84 -30.67
CA CYS A 119 -5.45 11.64 -29.84
C CYS A 119 -6.20 11.90 -28.52
N PHE A 120 -7.52 11.76 -28.55
CA PHE A 120 -8.41 12.09 -27.43
C PHE A 120 -9.04 10.86 -26.78
N THR A 121 -9.41 10.99 -25.50
CA THR A 121 -10.17 9.99 -24.71
C THR A 121 -9.61 8.56 -24.85
N VAL A 122 -10.30 7.67 -25.56
CA VAL A 122 -9.85 6.28 -25.79
C VAL A 122 -8.48 6.17 -26.48
N GLY A 123 -8.07 7.18 -27.27
CA GLY A 123 -6.72 7.24 -27.83
C GLY A 123 -5.63 7.32 -26.77
N ILE A 124 -5.88 8.10 -25.71
CA ILE A 124 -5.00 8.22 -24.55
C ILE A 124 -5.02 6.93 -23.73
N GLU A 125 -6.21 6.37 -23.48
CA GLU A 125 -6.40 5.10 -22.77
C GLU A 125 -5.63 3.94 -23.44
N LEU A 126 -5.74 3.80 -24.77
CA LEU A 126 -5.03 2.81 -25.57
C LEU A 126 -3.51 3.04 -25.58
N MET A 127 -3.02 4.28 -25.78
CA MET A 127 -1.57 4.52 -25.80
C MET A 127 -0.93 4.34 -24.42
N LEU A 128 -1.66 4.63 -23.33
CA LEU A 128 -1.21 4.33 -21.98
C LEU A 128 -1.24 2.81 -21.69
N GLY A 129 -2.09 2.04 -22.37
CA GLY A 129 -2.07 0.57 -22.40
C GLY A 129 -0.95 -0.04 -23.25
N ALA A 130 -0.24 0.75 -24.06
CA ALA A 130 0.94 0.32 -24.81
C ALA A 130 2.23 0.45 -23.98
N ASP A 131 3.25 -0.33 -24.35
CA ASP A 131 4.54 -0.39 -23.64
C ASP A 131 5.49 0.75 -24.04
N ILE A 132 5.39 1.23 -25.28
CA ILE A 132 6.17 2.34 -25.83
C ILE A 132 5.28 3.18 -26.74
N VAL A 133 5.21 4.48 -26.48
CA VAL A 133 4.46 5.46 -27.28
C VAL A 133 5.43 6.33 -28.10
N VAL A 134 5.23 6.35 -29.42
CA VAL A 134 5.85 7.31 -30.34
C VAL A 134 4.77 8.30 -30.79
N ALA A 135 5.05 9.59 -30.67
CA ALA A 135 4.17 10.67 -31.14
C ALA A 135 4.82 11.44 -32.30
N ALA A 136 4.00 11.86 -33.26
CA ALA A 136 4.32 13.00 -34.11
C ALA A 136 4.45 14.29 -33.26
N ASP A 137 5.08 15.34 -33.78
CA ASP A 137 5.15 16.65 -33.14
C ASP A 137 3.83 17.44 -33.20
N ASN A 138 2.94 17.12 -34.15
CA ASN A 138 1.62 17.73 -34.28
C ASN A 138 0.49 17.16 -33.38
N CYS A 139 0.78 16.34 -32.35
CA CYS A 139 -0.30 15.73 -31.58
C CYS A 139 -1.03 16.72 -30.68
N ARG A 140 -2.34 16.52 -30.57
CA ARG A 140 -3.23 17.18 -29.61
C ARG A 140 -3.90 16.12 -28.75
N PHE A 141 -3.71 16.20 -27.45
CA PHE A 141 -4.22 15.25 -26.46
C PHE A 141 -5.19 15.94 -25.51
N SER A 142 -6.29 15.27 -25.15
CA SER A 142 -7.20 15.67 -24.06
C SER A 142 -8.03 14.47 -23.57
N GLN A 143 -8.24 14.43 -22.26
CA GLN A 143 -9.04 13.43 -21.55
C GLN A 143 -10.43 14.01 -21.22
N MET A 144 -11.15 14.40 -22.27
CA MET A 144 -12.37 15.22 -22.23
C MET A 144 -13.66 14.54 -21.78
N GLU A 145 -13.60 13.41 -21.09
CA GLU A 145 -14.78 12.79 -20.49
C GLU A 145 -15.45 13.72 -19.48
N VAL A 146 -14.69 14.45 -18.65
CA VAL A 146 -15.25 15.30 -17.59
C VAL A 146 -16.04 16.49 -18.12
N GLN A 147 -15.60 17.11 -19.23
CA GLN A 147 -16.36 18.13 -19.98
C GLN A 147 -17.67 17.58 -20.57
N ARG A 148 -17.78 16.26 -20.72
CA ARG A 148 -18.98 15.54 -21.20
C ARG A 148 -19.80 14.92 -20.06
N GLY A 149 -19.48 15.23 -18.80
CA GLY A 149 -20.16 14.67 -17.62
C GLY A 149 -19.81 13.21 -17.30
N ILE A 150 -18.75 12.66 -17.91
CA ILE A 150 -18.32 11.26 -17.80
C ILE A 150 -17.02 11.20 -16.99
N MET A 151 -16.82 10.13 -16.19
CA MET A 151 -15.52 9.87 -15.56
C MET A 151 -14.59 9.19 -16.57
N ALA A 152 -13.37 9.72 -16.75
CA ALA A 152 -12.35 9.11 -17.62
C ALA A 152 -12.06 7.65 -17.23
N THR A 153 -12.01 6.76 -18.23
CA THR A 153 -12.02 5.29 -18.05
C THR A 153 -10.68 4.66 -18.44
N GLY A 154 -10.69 3.51 -19.15
CA GLY A 154 -9.62 2.86 -19.93
C GLY A 154 -8.18 2.80 -19.39
N GLY A 155 -7.97 3.13 -18.13
CA GLY A 155 -6.66 3.24 -17.49
C GLY A 155 -6.09 4.66 -17.48
N ALA A 156 -6.75 5.67 -18.05
CA ALA A 156 -6.29 7.06 -18.01
C ALA A 156 -6.07 7.56 -16.57
N THR A 157 -7.10 7.48 -15.72
CA THR A 157 -7.06 7.90 -14.31
C THR A 157 -5.97 7.22 -13.47
N LEU A 158 -5.55 6.01 -13.86
CA LEU A 158 -4.53 5.24 -13.15
C LEU A 158 -3.13 5.48 -13.73
N ARG A 159 -2.98 5.36 -15.05
CA ARG A 159 -1.69 5.41 -15.74
C ARG A 159 -1.18 6.83 -15.96
N MET A 160 -2.05 7.83 -16.07
CA MET A 160 -1.62 9.24 -16.02
C MET A 160 -1.02 9.54 -14.64
N ALA A 161 -1.69 9.13 -13.55
CA ALA A 161 -1.19 9.30 -12.20
C ALA A 161 0.10 8.50 -11.91
N GLU A 162 0.29 7.36 -12.56
CA GLU A 162 1.52 6.56 -12.50
C GLU A 162 2.71 7.21 -13.24
N ARG A 163 2.50 7.63 -14.50
CA ARG A 163 3.56 8.14 -15.39
C ARG A 163 3.94 9.61 -15.09
N ALA A 164 2.95 10.47 -14.82
CA ALA A 164 3.16 11.90 -14.59
C ALA A 164 3.16 12.32 -13.11
N GLY A 165 2.70 11.44 -12.21
CA GLY A 165 2.39 11.78 -10.83
C GLY A 165 1.03 12.48 -10.68
N VAL A 166 0.44 12.34 -9.48
CA VAL A 166 -0.96 12.72 -9.21
C VAL A 166 -1.28 14.19 -9.52
N GLY A 167 -0.37 15.14 -9.27
CA GLY A 167 -0.61 16.57 -9.50
C GLY A 167 -0.82 16.89 -10.99
N ASN A 168 0.16 16.55 -11.83
CA ASN A 168 0.07 16.74 -13.28
C ASN A 168 -1.09 15.95 -13.88
N ALA A 169 -1.33 14.72 -13.40
CA ALA A 169 -2.46 13.91 -13.87
C ALA A 169 -3.80 14.58 -13.55
N MET A 170 -3.99 15.11 -12.34
CA MET A 170 -5.22 15.79 -11.92
C MET A 170 -5.45 17.11 -12.66
N LEU A 171 -4.40 17.81 -13.12
CA LEU A 171 -4.58 18.98 -13.99
C LEU A 171 -5.39 18.60 -15.23
N HIS A 172 -4.89 17.68 -16.06
CA HIS A 172 -5.56 17.28 -17.31
C HIS A 172 -6.81 16.43 -17.08
N LEU A 173 -6.89 15.63 -16.01
CA LEU A 173 -8.07 14.81 -15.69
C LEU A 173 -9.27 15.61 -15.15
N LEU A 174 -9.06 16.82 -14.64
CA LEU A 174 -10.14 17.65 -14.06
C LEU A 174 -10.50 18.87 -14.92
N THR A 175 -9.54 19.45 -15.64
CA THR A 175 -9.81 20.53 -16.62
C THR A 175 -10.28 19.98 -17.97
N ALA A 176 -9.73 18.82 -18.36
CA ALA A 176 -9.72 18.32 -19.73
C ALA A 176 -9.11 19.28 -20.77
N ASP A 177 -8.24 20.19 -20.34
CA ASP A 177 -7.48 21.08 -21.23
C ASP A 177 -6.61 20.26 -22.20
N GLU A 178 -6.47 20.78 -23.42
CA GLU A 178 -5.61 20.18 -24.44
C GLU A 178 -4.12 20.37 -24.12
N PHE A 179 -3.31 19.37 -24.44
CA PHE A 179 -1.85 19.41 -24.34
C PHE A 179 -1.18 18.80 -25.57
N ASP A 180 0.07 19.18 -25.83
CA ASP A 180 0.81 18.82 -27.05
C ASP A 180 1.79 17.65 -26.85
N SER A 181 2.56 17.32 -27.88
CA SER A 181 3.59 16.28 -27.84
C SER A 181 4.76 16.57 -26.90
N ALA A 182 5.13 17.83 -26.69
CA ALA A 182 6.21 18.20 -25.79
C ALA A 182 5.79 18.02 -24.33
N GLU A 183 4.57 18.43 -23.99
CA GLU A 183 3.97 18.19 -22.67
C GLU A 183 3.71 16.69 -22.44
N ALA A 184 3.14 15.98 -23.43
CA ALA A 184 2.95 14.53 -23.34
C ALA A 184 4.27 13.76 -23.12
N TYR A 185 5.38 14.26 -23.65
CA TYR A 185 6.73 13.75 -23.37
C TYR A 185 7.22 14.14 -21.98
N ARG A 186 7.09 15.40 -21.55
CA ARG A 186 7.44 15.90 -20.21
C ARG A 186 6.72 15.13 -19.10
N LEU A 187 5.48 14.72 -19.35
CA LEU A 187 4.63 13.94 -18.44
C LEU A 187 4.90 12.42 -18.48
N ASN A 188 5.88 11.97 -19.28
CA ASN A 188 6.20 10.55 -19.54
C ASN A 188 5.05 9.74 -20.16
N PHE A 189 4.02 10.37 -20.73
CA PHE A 189 2.98 9.66 -21.47
C PHE A 189 3.58 9.13 -22.78
N VAL A 190 4.31 9.97 -23.50
CA VAL A 190 5.07 9.68 -24.72
C VAL A 190 6.52 9.31 -24.38
N GLN A 191 7.13 8.36 -25.12
CA GLN A 191 8.54 7.95 -24.94
C GLN A 191 9.46 8.46 -26.05
N LYS A 192 8.92 8.84 -27.21
CA LYS A 192 9.65 9.54 -28.28
C LYS A 192 8.72 10.47 -29.06
N VAL A 193 9.13 11.72 -29.28
CA VAL A 193 8.52 12.62 -30.27
C VAL A 193 9.38 12.57 -31.55
N VAL A 194 8.74 12.65 -32.72
CA VAL A 194 9.37 12.74 -34.05
C VAL A 194 8.57 13.70 -34.95
N PRO A 195 9.15 14.22 -36.04
CA PRO A 195 8.38 15.00 -37.01
C PRO A 195 7.16 14.23 -37.56
N THR A 196 6.05 14.93 -37.78
CA THR A 196 4.82 14.37 -38.38
C THR A 196 5.09 13.58 -39.66
N GLY A 197 4.50 12.40 -39.76
CA GLY A 197 4.69 11.45 -40.85
C GLY A 197 5.77 10.41 -40.56
N GLN A 198 6.66 10.64 -39.58
CA GLN A 198 7.72 9.71 -39.19
C GLN A 198 7.32 8.79 -38.03
N GLU A 199 6.16 8.99 -37.40
CA GLU A 199 5.77 8.28 -36.17
C GLU A 199 5.59 6.77 -36.38
N LEU A 200 5.07 6.36 -37.54
CA LEU A 200 4.89 4.94 -37.88
C LEU A 200 6.23 4.24 -38.17
N ASP A 201 7.08 4.78 -39.03
CA ASP A 201 8.39 4.15 -39.34
C ASP A 201 9.32 4.17 -38.10
N ALA A 202 9.23 5.19 -37.23
CA ALA A 202 9.92 5.20 -35.95
C ALA A 202 9.39 4.13 -34.96
N ALA A 203 8.08 3.88 -34.92
CA ALA A 203 7.49 2.80 -34.13
C ALA A 203 7.86 1.41 -34.68
N LEU A 204 7.85 1.23 -36.01
CA LEU A 204 8.31 0.02 -36.69
C LEU A 204 9.79 -0.26 -36.39
N ALA A 205 10.66 0.75 -36.43
CA ALA A 205 12.08 0.61 -36.07
C ALA A 205 12.33 0.30 -34.57
N ILE A 206 11.37 0.59 -33.68
CA ILE A 206 11.39 0.11 -32.29
C ILE A 206 10.93 -1.36 -32.25
N ALA A 207 9.81 -1.69 -32.89
CA ALA A 207 9.26 -3.05 -32.91
C ALA A 207 10.21 -4.06 -33.56
N GLN A 208 10.86 -3.74 -34.68
CA GLN A 208 11.86 -4.60 -35.32
C GLN A 208 13.03 -4.91 -34.38
N ARG A 209 13.54 -3.91 -33.63
CA ARG A 209 14.59 -4.12 -32.63
C ARG A 209 14.14 -4.99 -31.46
N ILE A 210 12.86 -4.93 -31.07
CA ILE A 210 12.25 -5.83 -30.07
C ILE A 210 12.12 -7.26 -30.64
N ALA A 211 11.62 -7.40 -31.87
CA ALA A 211 11.42 -8.68 -32.54
C ALA A 211 12.71 -9.46 -32.80
N ALA A 212 13.83 -8.74 -32.97
CA ALA A 212 15.18 -9.31 -33.09
C ALA A 212 15.75 -9.87 -31.77
N GLN A 213 15.17 -9.54 -30.61
CA GLN A 213 15.60 -10.10 -29.32
C GLN A 213 15.04 -11.51 -29.09
N ALA A 214 15.60 -12.22 -28.11
CA ALA A 214 15.10 -13.53 -27.67
C ALA A 214 13.64 -13.40 -27.14
N PRO A 215 12.62 -14.00 -27.80
CA PRO A 215 11.21 -13.68 -27.52
C PRO A 215 10.77 -13.97 -26.07
N LEU A 216 11.21 -15.09 -25.52
CA LEU A 216 10.92 -15.46 -24.13
C LEU A 216 11.53 -14.48 -23.11
N ALA A 217 12.68 -13.87 -23.43
CA ALA A 217 13.30 -12.87 -22.56
C ALA A 217 12.56 -11.52 -22.63
N VAL A 218 12.07 -11.13 -23.82
CA VAL A 218 11.21 -9.95 -24.01
C VAL A 218 9.91 -10.08 -23.22
N VAL A 219 9.17 -11.17 -23.41
CA VAL A 219 7.90 -11.42 -22.70
C VAL A 219 8.13 -11.52 -21.19
N ALA A 220 9.16 -12.24 -20.74
CA ALA A 220 9.48 -12.34 -19.32
C ALA A 220 9.89 -11.00 -18.71
N THR A 221 10.55 -10.11 -19.46
CA THR A 221 10.94 -8.77 -19.00
C THR A 221 9.69 -7.89 -18.85
N ARG A 222 8.85 -7.82 -19.89
CA ARG A 222 7.58 -7.07 -19.88
C ARG A 222 6.68 -7.50 -18.73
N LEU A 223 6.42 -8.80 -18.60
CA LEU A 223 5.59 -9.35 -17.53
C LEU A 223 6.20 -9.15 -16.13
N ASN A 224 7.53 -9.04 -16.00
CA ASN A 224 8.17 -8.69 -14.73
C ASN A 224 7.93 -7.22 -14.37
N VAL A 225 8.09 -6.29 -15.32
CA VAL A 225 7.81 -4.86 -15.12
C VAL A 225 6.36 -4.63 -14.71
N ILE A 226 5.40 -5.16 -15.46
CA ILE A 226 3.96 -5.05 -15.15
C ILE A 226 3.67 -5.62 -13.76
N LYS A 227 4.21 -6.80 -13.45
CA LYS A 227 4.06 -7.41 -12.12
C LYS A 227 4.69 -6.56 -11.00
N ALA A 228 5.79 -5.86 -11.27
CA ALA A 228 6.45 -4.99 -10.28
C ALA A 228 5.72 -3.65 -10.07
N VAL A 229 5.01 -3.14 -11.09
CA VAL A 229 4.06 -2.01 -10.96
C VAL A 229 2.89 -2.42 -10.07
N GLU A 230 2.21 -3.52 -10.41
CA GLU A 230 0.96 -3.93 -9.75
C GLU A 230 1.17 -4.53 -8.35
N GLN A 231 2.24 -5.30 -8.15
CA GLN A 231 2.50 -6.02 -6.91
C GLN A 231 3.56 -5.35 -6.03
N GLY A 232 4.13 -4.24 -6.50
CA GLY A 232 5.23 -3.51 -5.87
C GLY A 232 6.61 -4.17 -6.11
N ARG A 233 7.68 -3.47 -5.67
CA ARG A 233 9.05 -4.00 -5.75
C ARG A 233 9.19 -5.28 -4.92
N TRP A 234 9.52 -6.38 -5.58
CA TRP A 234 9.99 -7.61 -4.95
C TRP A 234 11.43 -7.39 -4.42
N PRO A 235 11.87 -8.02 -3.32
CA PRO A 235 13.29 -8.05 -2.94
C PRO A 235 14.15 -8.65 -4.09
N PRO A 236 15.46 -8.37 -4.18
CA PRO A 236 16.28 -8.73 -5.34
C PRO A 236 16.10 -10.19 -5.80
N CYS A 237 15.95 -10.39 -7.11
CA CYS A 237 15.27 -11.53 -7.75
C CYS A 237 15.86 -12.94 -7.52
N ARG A 238 15.76 -13.47 -6.29
CA ARG A 238 16.16 -14.84 -5.90
C ARG A 238 15.51 -15.96 -6.72
N ASN A 239 14.40 -15.70 -7.42
CA ASN A 239 13.74 -16.68 -8.30
C ASN A 239 14.19 -16.63 -9.77
N SER A 240 15.05 -15.70 -10.20
CA SER A 240 15.56 -15.72 -11.58
C SER A 240 16.55 -16.87 -11.85
N SER A 241 17.07 -17.53 -10.82
CA SER A 241 17.83 -18.79 -10.94
C SER A 241 16.91 -20.00 -11.18
N ARG A 242 15.74 -20.06 -10.54
CA ARG A 242 14.78 -21.18 -10.64
C ARG A 242 13.99 -21.28 -11.96
N ARG A 243 14.24 -20.40 -12.93
CA ARG A 243 13.76 -20.55 -14.33
C ARG A 243 14.85 -20.35 -15.41
N ARG A 244 16.13 -20.22 -15.02
CA ARG A 244 17.27 -20.13 -15.98
C ARG A 244 17.74 -21.48 -16.53
N SER A 245 17.10 -22.58 -16.15
CA SER A 245 17.29 -23.91 -16.76
C SER A 245 16.50 -24.11 -18.06
N ALA A 246 15.51 -23.26 -18.36
CA ALA A 246 14.64 -23.38 -19.54
C ALA A 246 15.14 -22.59 -20.78
N CYS A 247 16.37 -22.07 -20.76
CA CYS A 247 16.98 -21.43 -21.94
C CYS A 247 18.50 -21.67 -21.94
N ARG A 248 18.93 -22.71 -22.64
CA ARG A 248 20.33 -22.98 -23.02
C ARG A 248 20.41 -23.39 -24.49
N THR A 249 20.04 -22.46 -25.38
CA THR A 249 20.80 -22.30 -26.63
C THR A 249 21.90 -21.27 -26.37
N ALA A 250 23.01 -21.35 -27.12
CA ALA A 250 24.24 -20.56 -26.93
C ALA A 250 24.92 -20.70 -25.56
N ARG A 251 25.81 -21.69 -25.44
CA ARG A 251 26.97 -21.59 -24.53
C ARG A 251 28.25 -22.20 -25.11
N THR A 252 28.71 -21.63 -26.22
CA THR A 252 30.13 -21.64 -26.60
C THR A 252 30.69 -20.28 -26.21
N PRO A 253 31.82 -20.18 -25.48
CA PRO A 253 32.39 -18.87 -25.16
C PRO A 253 32.93 -18.20 -26.44
N PRO A 254 32.91 -16.87 -26.54
CA PRO A 254 33.68 -16.19 -27.57
C PRO A 254 35.17 -16.47 -27.31
N ARG A 255 35.84 -17.13 -28.26
CA ARG A 255 37.26 -16.87 -28.50
C ARG A 255 37.41 -15.40 -28.93
N ALA A 256 38.62 -14.85 -28.80
CA ALA A 256 38.90 -13.45 -29.12
C ALA A 256 38.41 -13.08 -30.53
N CYS A 257 37.90 -11.86 -30.69
CA CYS A 257 37.37 -11.38 -31.97
C CYS A 257 38.48 -11.17 -33.00
N ALA A 258 38.65 -12.15 -33.89
CA ALA A 258 39.14 -11.99 -35.25
C ALA A 258 38.03 -12.46 -36.22
N PRO A 259 37.86 -11.85 -37.42
CA PRO A 259 36.62 -11.99 -38.19
C PRO A 259 36.63 -13.05 -39.30
N SER A 260 35.60 -13.90 -39.39
CA SER A 260 35.20 -14.59 -40.64
C SER A 260 33.81 -15.25 -40.62
N SER A 261 32.98 -14.87 -41.60
CA SER A 261 31.91 -15.60 -42.33
C SER A 261 31.29 -16.96 -41.87
N ASN A 262 29.95 -16.99 -42.01
CA ASN A 262 29.07 -18.06 -42.56
C ASN A 262 28.63 -19.36 -41.80
N ALA A 263 27.29 -19.50 -41.75
CA ALA A 263 26.45 -20.70 -42.00
C ALA A 263 26.52 -21.99 -41.13
N GLY A 264 25.36 -22.64 -40.92
CA GLY A 264 25.25 -24.02 -40.38
C GLY A 264 23.87 -24.37 -39.81
N ARG A 265 23.23 -25.46 -40.29
CA ARG A 265 21.84 -25.87 -39.94
C ARG A 265 21.77 -26.96 -38.85
N ARG A 266 20.72 -26.87 -38.01
CA ARG A 266 19.99 -27.98 -37.31
C ARG A 266 20.81 -28.90 -36.37
N GLY A 267 20.09 -29.75 -35.63
CA GLY A 267 20.61 -30.76 -34.69
C GLY A 267 19.47 -31.59 -34.10
N SER A 268 19.73 -32.55 -33.20
CA SER A 268 18.65 -33.29 -32.50
C SER A 268 19.12 -34.08 -31.26
N ARG A 269 18.12 -34.42 -30.41
CA ARG A 269 18.02 -35.56 -29.48
C ARG A 269 18.89 -35.63 -28.20
N ALA A 270 18.30 -36.44 -27.30
CA ALA A 270 18.64 -36.86 -25.94
C ALA A 270 20.14 -37.08 -25.65
N ALA A 271 20.68 -36.80 -24.46
CA ALA A 271 20.21 -37.03 -23.08
C ALA A 271 20.40 -38.46 -22.59
N GLU A 272 21.50 -38.71 -21.87
CA GLU A 272 21.70 -39.92 -21.09
C GLU A 272 22.49 -39.65 -19.79
N LEU A 273 21.81 -39.89 -18.67
CA LEU A 273 22.27 -40.49 -17.40
C LEU A 273 23.48 -39.97 -16.57
N PHE A 274 23.56 -40.60 -15.39
CA PHE A 274 24.60 -40.67 -14.34
C PHE A 274 25.07 -39.41 -13.58
N HIS A 275 24.51 -39.32 -12.37
CA HIS A 275 25.23 -39.24 -11.08
C HIS A 275 26.77 -39.14 -11.13
N GLN A 276 27.32 -38.21 -10.35
CA GLN A 276 27.98 -38.61 -9.09
C GLN A 276 28.00 -37.47 -8.05
N GLU A 277 28.57 -37.74 -6.88
CA GLU A 277 28.24 -37.07 -5.62
C GLU A 277 29.03 -35.79 -5.28
N GLN A 278 28.42 -35.05 -4.35
CA GLN A 278 29.03 -34.29 -3.25
C GLN A 278 30.57 -34.30 -3.13
N ARG A 279 31.18 -33.11 -2.93
CA ARG A 279 32.09 -32.89 -1.79
C ARG A 279 32.40 -31.40 -1.49
N ARG A 280 32.26 -31.09 -0.20
CA ARG A 280 33.00 -30.10 0.63
C ARG A 280 32.78 -28.59 0.41
N CYS A 281 32.54 -27.92 1.54
CA CYS A 281 32.66 -26.48 1.78
C CYS A 281 34.09 -26.14 2.29
N LEU A 282 34.48 -24.85 2.32
CA LEU A 282 34.95 -24.11 3.53
C LEU A 282 35.72 -22.79 3.22
N VAL A 283 35.91 -21.98 4.28
CA VAL A 283 36.85 -20.84 4.47
C VAL A 283 36.56 -19.50 3.73
N SER A 284 37.03 -18.38 4.32
CA SER A 284 37.03 -17.00 3.80
C SER A 284 38.22 -16.20 4.43
N PRO A 285 38.43 -14.89 4.14
CA PRO A 285 39.65 -14.28 3.57
C PRO A 285 40.72 -13.83 4.62
N PRO A 286 41.82 -13.13 4.25
CA PRO A 286 41.80 -11.64 4.26
C PRO A 286 42.82 -10.84 3.37
N PHE A 287 42.52 -9.54 3.18
CA PHE A 287 43.41 -8.33 3.14
C PHE A 287 44.46 -7.96 2.04
N SER A 288 44.42 -6.65 1.68
CA SER A 288 45.52 -5.66 1.54
C SER A 288 46.17 -5.21 0.19
N LEU A 289 46.48 -3.90 0.15
CA LEU A 289 47.46 -3.12 -0.67
C LEU A 289 47.28 -2.99 -2.21
N LEU A 290 48.00 -2.11 -2.94
CA LEU A 290 48.15 -0.63 -2.84
C LEU A 290 48.78 -0.03 -4.14
N PHE A 291 48.48 1.25 -4.45
CA PHE A 291 49.34 2.25 -5.14
C PHE A 291 49.89 2.07 -6.58
N SER A 292 49.52 3.02 -7.46
CA SER A 292 50.35 3.74 -8.47
C SER A 292 49.57 5.00 -8.86
N LEU A 293 50.01 6.26 -8.66
CA LEU A 293 51.16 7.03 -9.23
C LEU A 293 51.11 7.17 -10.77
N LEU A 294 51.38 8.34 -11.38
CA LEU A 294 51.40 9.76 -10.93
C LEU A 294 51.48 10.69 -12.18
N PHE A 295 51.50 12.03 -11.99
CA PHE A 295 51.64 13.12 -12.99
C PHE A 295 50.43 13.35 -13.95
N SER A 296 50.15 14.58 -14.45
CA SER A 296 50.97 15.82 -14.42
C SER A 296 50.15 17.12 -14.22
N LEU A 297 50.74 18.03 -13.42
CA LEU A 297 50.82 19.51 -13.41
C LEU A 297 49.80 20.43 -14.17
N ALA A 298 49.67 21.75 -13.90
CA ALA A 298 49.55 22.57 -12.65
C ALA A 298 49.58 24.11 -12.98
N ARG A 299 48.93 24.95 -12.14
CA ARG A 299 48.92 26.46 -12.15
C ARG A 299 48.13 27.08 -13.33
N ARG A 300 47.42 28.22 -13.24
CA ARG A 300 47.63 29.49 -12.50
C ARG A 300 46.32 30.13 -11.96
N SER A 301 46.44 31.30 -11.31
CA SER A 301 45.39 32.24 -10.84
C SER A 301 45.98 33.68 -10.87
N PRO A 302 45.35 34.79 -10.41
CA PRO A 302 43.97 35.00 -9.90
C PRO A 302 43.26 36.33 -10.36
N ARG A 303 42.10 36.64 -9.76
CA ARG A 303 41.42 37.97 -9.61
C ARG A 303 40.80 38.68 -10.84
N ILE A 304 39.56 39.18 -10.68
CA ILE A 304 39.17 40.62 -10.63
C ILE A 304 37.69 40.74 -10.16
N HIS A 305 37.35 41.89 -9.56
CA HIS A 305 36.01 42.32 -9.08
C HIS A 305 35.89 43.84 -9.39
N PRO A 306 34.70 44.47 -9.57
CA PRO A 306 33.92 44.95 -8.40
C PRO A 306 32.39 45.23 -8.60
N ALA A 307 31.70 45.61 -7.50
CA ALA A 307 30.45 46.41 -7.40
C ALA A 307 29.14 45.84 -8.03
N ARG A 308 27.90 46.20 -7.66
CA ARG A 308 27.22 46.95 -6.54
C ARG A 308 25.75 46.43 -6.52
N ARG A 309 24.83 46.64 -5.56
CA ARG A 309 24.69 47.37 -4.27
C ARG A 309 24.50 46.35 -3.10
N GLU A 310 24.32 46.62 -1.80
CA GLU A 310 23.72 47.67 -0.93
C GLU A 310 22.17 47.71 -0.81
N HIS A 311 21.65 47.15 0.29
CA HIS A 311 20.92 47.94 1.29
C HIS A 311 21.00 47.24 2.67
N HIS A 312 21.09 48.01 3.75
CA HIS A 312 21.12 47.52 5.14
C HIS A 312 19.75 47.68 5.81
N PHE A 313 19.46 46.80 6.78
CA PHE A 313 18.94 47.21 8.08
C PHE A 313 19.67 46.42 9.19
N ARG A 314 19.69 46.96 10.41
CA ARG A 314 20.61 46.55 11.50
C ARG A 314 19.90 46.61 12.85
N THR A 315 20.64 46.26 13.90
CA THR A 315 20.35 46.39 15.35
C THR A 315 19.51 45.27 15.97
N ASP A 316 19.78 44.82 17.20
CA ASP A 316 21.10 44.70 17.87
C ASP A 316 21.00 43.63 18.99
N ALA A 317 22.15 43.21 19.54
CA ALA A 317 22.20 42.24 20.63
C ALA A 317 22.98 42.81 21.83
N HIS A 318 22.43 42.64 23.04
CA HIS A 318 23.14 42.90 24.29
C HIS A 318 23.38 41.61 25.08
N ALA A 319 24.59 41.49 25.62
CA ALA A 319 25.01 40.48 26.57
C ALA A 319 25.74 41.16 27.74
N CYS A 320 25.72 40.54 28.92
CA CYS A 320 26.52 40.95 30.09
C CYS A 320 27.09 39.70 30.79
N SER A 321 28.13 39.83 31.61
CA SER A 321 29.03 38.72 31.97
C SER A 321 29.69 38.82 33.36
N ALA A 322 30.64 37.90 33.66
CA ALA A 322 31.44 37.74 34.89
C ALA A 322 30.72 37.09 36.10
N ALA A 323 31.35 36.35 37.03
CA ALA A 323 32.66 35.64 37.13
C ALA A 323 32.50 34.49 38.19
N ARG A 324 33.08 33.28 38.12
CA ARG A 324 34.51 32.80 38.16
C ARG A 324 35.25 33.05 39.49
N PRO A 325 36.29 32.26 39.89
CA PRO A 325 36.81 30.94 39.42
C PRO A 325 36.93 29.93 40.63
N CYS A 326 37.80 28.91 40.81
CA CYS A 326 38.76 28.11 40.00
C CYS A 326 39.10 26.75 40.69
N ARG A 327 39.31 25.64 39.94
CA ARG A 327 40.32 24.53 40.10
C ARG A 327 39.99 23.41 39.07
N HIS A 328 40.76 23.29 37.98
CA HIS A 328 41.79 22.25 37.69
C HIS A 328 41.24 20.83 37.45
N LEU A 329 41.69 20.01 36.48
CA LEU A 329 42.58 20.08 35.30
C LEU A 329 42.27 18.81 34.45
N GLY A 330 42.40 18.73 33.11
CA GLY A 330 42.73 19.72 32.09
C GLY A 330 42.61 19.14 30.66
N ARG A 331 42.45 20.04 29.68
CA ARG A 331 42.61 20.01 28.19
C ARG A 331 42.74 18.67 27.41
N GLY A 332 42.21 18.57 26.18
CA GLY A 332 41.59 19.64 25.38
C GLY A 332 41.03 19.20 24.02
N HIS A 333 40.55 20.17 23.24
CA HIS A 333 39.92 19.96 21.93
C HIS A 333 40.96 19.75 20.80
N GLY A 334 40.74 18.72 19.99
CA GLY A 334 41.08 18.74 18.57
C GLY A 334 39.79 18.92 17.75
N LEU A 335 39.89 19.62 16.62
CA LEU A 335 38.90 19.54 15.54
C LEU A 335 39.29 18.32 14.70
N ASP A 336 38.36 17.39 14.48
CA ASP A 336 38.57 16.27 13.57
C ASP A 336 37.30 16.03 12.76
N GLU A 337 37.46 15.72 11.47
CA GLU A 337 36.35 15.71 10.53
C GLU A 337 35.49 14.45 10.67
N GLY A 338 34.18 14.63 10.80
CA GLY A 338 33.23 13.53 10.97
C GLY A 338 33.14 12.66 9.71
N LEU A 339 33.93 11.58 9.67
CA LEU A 339 33.83 10.52 8.65
C LEU A 339 32.35 10.15 8.41
N PRO A 340 31.83 10.32 7.18
CA PRO A 340 30.41 10.13 6.92
C PRO A 340 30.03 8.67 7.14
N ALA A 341 29.08 8.43 8.06
CA ALA A 341 28.56 7.09 8.31
C ALA A 341 28.06 6.48 6.98
N PRO A 342 28.41 5.22 6.66
CA PRO A 342 28.15 4.64 5.36
C PRO A 342 26.66 4.69 5.04
N ALA A 343 26.33 5.34 3.91
CA ALA A 343 24.97 5.77 3.59
C ALA A 343 23.99 4.59 3.54
N ARG A 344 23.26 4.37 4.64
CA ARG A 344 22.12 3.47 4.69
C ARG A 344 21.09 3.97 3.68
N GLN A 345 20.98 3.30 2.54
CA GLN A 345 20.00 3.64 1.51
C GLN A 345 18.61 3.67 2.14
N ALA A 346 18.00 4.86 2.21
CA ALA A 346 16.63 5.02 2.64
C ALA A 346 15.73 4.30 1.62
N HIS A 347 15.29 3.09 1.96
CA HIS A 347 14.41 2.29 1.12
C HIS A 347 13.01 2.91 1.10
N HIS A 348 12.82 3.95 0.29
CA HIS A 348 11.53 4.57 0.02
C HIS A 348 10.62 3.58 -0.73
N LEU A 349 9.97 2.72 0.05
CA LEU A 349 8.97 1.75 -0.40
C LEU A 349 7.76 2.54 -0.91
N ARG A 350 7.63 2.65 -2.23
CA ARG A 350 6.58 3.42 -2.95
C ARG A 350 5.13 2.95 -2.71
N GLN A 351 4.89 2.02 -1.79
CA GLN A 351 3.57 1.69 -1.26
C GLN A 351 3.64 1.54 0.28
N PRO A 352 2.75 2.19 1.05
CA PRO A 352 2.64 1.99 2.50
C PRO A 352 2.13 0.57 2.82
N ALA A 353 2.74 -0.11 3.81
CA ALA A 353 2.51 -1.48 4.30
C ALA A 353 1.19 -2.17 3.86
N GLY A 354 1.09 -2.57 2.58
CA GLY A 354 -0.19 -2.71 1.89
C GLY A 354 -0.97 -4.01 2.11
N GLY A 355 -1.32 -4.34 3.35
CA GLY A 355 -2.44 -5.24 3.75
C GLY A 355 -2.49 -6.70 3.25
N VAL A 356 -1.61 -7.10 2.32
CA VAL A 356 -1.65 -8.39 1.61
C VAL A 356 -0.74 -9.42 2.27
N PHE A 357 -1.30 -10.57 2.61
CA PHE A 357 -0.57 -11.73 3.14
C PHE A 357 0.31 -12.36 2.05
N PRO A 358 1.52 -12.88 2.36
CA PRO A 358 2.15 -12.95 3.68
C PRO A 358 2.90 -11.68 4.11
N ARG A 359 2.96 -10.62 3.28
CA ARG A 359 3.78 -9.41 3.56
C ARG A 359 3.38 -8.71 4.85
N THR A 360 2.10 -8.80 5.24
CA THR A 360 1.56 -8.40 6.55
C THR A 360 2.38 -8.90 7.74
N ARG A 361 2.91 -10.14 7.69
CA ARG A 361 3.73 -10.76 8.75
C ARG A 361 5.07 -10.06 9.02
N TRP A 362 5.52 -9.21 8.10
CA TRP A 362 6.69 -8.36 8.31
C TRP A 362 6.29 -6.88 8.45
N SER A 363 5.49 -6.38 7.51
CA SER A 363 5.21 -4.94 7.40
C SER A 363 4.44 -4.37 8.59
N PHE A 364 3.62 -5.19 9.28
CA PHE A 364 2.90 -4.76 10.47
C PHE A 364 3.80 -4.51 11.69
N SER A 365 5.02 -5.05 11.70
CA SER A 365 6.05 -4.75 12.71
C SER A 365 7.05 -3.66 12.26
N HIS A 366 6.93 -3.18 11.01
CA HIS A 366 7.90 -2.27 10.36
C HIS A 366 7.20 -1.06 9.70
N VAL A 367 6.02 -0.66 10.20
CA VAL A 367 5.17 0.34 9.55
C VAL A 367 5.89 1.66 9.27
N ARG A 368 6.68 2.17 10.22
CA ARG A 368 7.48 3.40 10.08
C ARG A 368 8.54 3.38 8.96
N GLU A 369 8.88 2.21 8.41
CA GLU A 369 9.78 2.07 7.26
C GLU A 369 9.03 2.16 5.92
N THR A 370 7.70 2.24 5.95
CA THR A 370 6.83 2.18 4.77
C THR A 370 5.78 3.30 4.72
N VAL A 371 5.42 3.87 5.87
CA VAL A 371 4.38 4.90 6.01
C VAL A 371 4.98 6.09 6.77
N PRO A 372 4.66 7.34 6.40
CA PRO A 372 4.89 8.50 7.27
C PRO A 372 4.32 8.27 8.67
N THR A 373 5.13 8.53 9.70
CA THR A 373 4.73 8.35 11.11
C THR A 373 5.27 9.44 12.01
N ALA A 374 4.55 9.75 13.09
CA ALA A 374 4.98 10.68 14.13
C ALA A 374 4.94 10.00 15.52
N LYS A 375 5.96 10.29 16.35
CA LYS A 375 6.10 9.79 17.73
C LYS A 375 5.35 10.71 18.69
N TYR A 376 4.53 10.14 19.57
CA TYR A 376 3.74 10.93 20.53
C TYR A 376 3.60 10.33 21.92
N GLY A 377 3.53 9.00 22.06
CA GLY A 377 3.39 8.33 23.36
C GLY A 377 4.70 8.29 24.14
N ALA A 378 5.24 9.45 24.53
CA ALA A 378 6.52 9.56 25.22
C ALA A 378 6.56 8.69 26.50
N VAL A 379 7.59 7.85 26.62
CA VAL A 379 7.83 6.97 27.77
C VAL A 379 7.83 7.78 29.10
N PRO A 380 7.07 7.36 30.13
CA PRO A 380 7.11 7.99 31.45
C PRO A 380 8.48 7.75 32.13
N ALA A 381 8.91 8.68 32.98
CA ALA A 381 10.24 8.67 33.61
C ALA A 381 10.57 7.42 34.45
N ARG A 382 9.56 6.60 34.82
CA ARG A 382 9.73 5.25 35.36
C ARG A 382 8.71 4.30 34.71
N PRO A 383 9.10 3.48 33.72
CA PRO A 383 8.27 2.41 33.18
C PRO A 383 7.85 1.39 34.26
N ALA A 384 6.59 0.95 34.22
CA ALA A 384 6.10 -0.06 35.16
C ALA A 384 6.54 -1.46 34.70
N ARG A 385 7.43 -2.13 35.45
CA ARG A 385 7.97 -3.45 35.07
C ARG A 385 6.87 -4.52 35.04
N CYS A 386 6.67 -5.19 33.90
CA CYS A 386 5.82 -6.38 33.83
C CYS A 386 6.44 -7.52 34.67
N ILE A 387 5.77 -7.89 35.77
CA ILE A 387 6.19 -9.01 36.61
C ILE A 387 5.64 -10.31 35.98
N ARG A 388 6.54 -11.21 35.58
CA ARG A 388 6.19 -12.55 35.11
C ARG A 388 5.94 -13.49 36.29
N ARG A 389 4.98 -14.42 36.16
CA ARG A 389 4.68 -15.51 37.11
C ARG A 389 4.49 -16.80 36.31
N ARG A 390 5.13 -17.91 36.70
CA ARG A 390 4.80 -19.23 36.13
C ARG A 390 3.42 -19.68 36.63
N HIS A 391 2.58 -20.22 35.75
CA HIS A 391 1.33 -20.89 36.15
C HIS A 391 1.62 -22.39 36.42
N PRO A 392 0.87 -23.05 37.34
CA PRO A 392 1.05 -24.48 37.62
C PRO A 392 0.64 -25.41 36.47
N PHE A 393 -0.22 -24.98 35.55
CA PHE A 393 -0.63 -25.75 34.37
C PHE A 393 -0.05 -25.17 33.06
N ASP A 394 0.06 -26.01 32.03
CA ASP A 394 0.47 -25.56 30.70
C ASP A 394 -0.64 -24.76 30.01
N ILE A 395 -0.36 -23.48 29.79
CA ILE A 395 -1.22 -22.52 29.07
C ILE A 395 -1.46 -22.97 27.61
N GLU A 396 -0.51 -23.68 26.99
CA GLU A 396 -0.64 -24.12 25.59
C GLU A 396 -1.56 -25.33 25.41
N ALA A 397 -1.66 -26.18 26.43
CA ALA A 397 -2.52 -27.36 26.48
C ALA A 397 -4.01 -27.06 26.72
N VAL A 398 -4.40 -25.84 27.15
CA VAL A 398 -5.79 -25.48 27.43
C VAL A 398 -6.68 -25.73 26.21
N THR A 399 -7.67 -26.62 26.36
CA THR A 399 -8.56 -27.08 25.29
C THR A 399 -9.85 -26.28 25.19
N PHE A 400 -10.40 -26.19 23.98
CA PHE A 400 -11.69 -25.55 23.68
C PHE A 400 -12.32 -26.15 22.42
N LYS A 401 -13.64 -25.95 22.23
CA LYS A 401 -14.32 -26.23 20.95
C LYS A 401 -14.55 -24.92 20.16
N PRO A 402 -14.17 -24.84 18.87
CA PRO A 402 -14.44 -23.67 18.04
C PRO A 402 -15.94 -23.45 17.79
N LEU A 403 -16.37 -22.20 17.59
CA LEU A 403 -17.78 -21.90 17.27
C LEU A 403 -18.19 -22.55 15.93
N GLY A 404 -19.07 -23.54 16.00
CA GLY A 404 -19.54 -24.29 14.82
C GLY A 404 -18.61 -25.43 14.38
N SER A 405 -17.88 -26.04 15.31
CA SER A 405 -17.13 -27.29 15.06
C SER A 405 -17.02 -28.14 16.32
N ASP A 406 -17.21 -29.45 16.18
CA ASP A 406 -17.04 -30.42 17.26
C ASP A 406 -15.58 -30.79 17.55
N GLN A 407 -14.66 -30.41 16.65
CA GLN A 407 -13.23 -30.64 16.83
C GLN A 407 -12.71 -29.86 18.04
N THR A 408 -12.28 -30.57 19.08
CA THR A 408 -11.52 -29.96 20.19
C THR A 408 -10.13 -29.54 19.69
N LEU A 409 -9.74 -28.30 20.01
CA LEU A 409 -8.40 -27.76 19.76
C LEU A 409 -7.79 -27.23 21.05
N ASN A 410 -6.46 -27.02 21.08
CA ASN A 410 -5.76 -26.39 22.20
C ASN A 410 -5.25 -24.97 21.88
N PHE A 411 -4.79 -24.25 22.90
CA PHE A 411 -4.39 -22.85 22.79
C PHE A 411 -3.18 -22.64 21.85
N ALA A 412 -2.21 -23.57 21.81
CA ALA A 412 -1.14 -23.55 20.80
C ALA A 412 -1.67 -23.69 19.36
N GLN A 413 -2.63 -24.59 19.13
CA GLN A 413 -3.29 -24.74 17.83
C GLN A 413 -4.09 -23.48 17.45
N MET A 414 -4.70 -22.77 18.41
CA MET A 414 -5.33 -21.47 18.14
C MET A 414 -4.30 -20.43 17.67
N ILE A 415 -3.16 -20.32 18.36
CA ILE A 415 -2.08 -19.38 18.03
C ILE A 415 -1.56 -19.64 16.60
N ALA A 416 -1.28 -20.90 16.28
CA ALA A 416 -0.79 -21.33 14.97
C ALA A 416 -1.82 -21.10 13.85
N ASN A 417 -3.07 -21.53 14.05
CA ASN A 417 -4.14 -21.42 13.03
C ASN A 417 -4.63 -19.98 12.77
N THR A 418 -4.18 -19.00 13.56
CA THR A 418 -4.62 -17.60 13.46
C THR A 418 -3.52 -16.61 13.07
N TYR A 419 -2.35 -17.09 12.63
CA TYR A 419 -1.22 -16.27 12.16
C TYR A 419 -0.76 -15.22 13.21
N THR A 420 -0.69 -15.61 14.48
CA THR A 420 -0.25 -14.74 15.58
C THR A 420 1.20 -14.26 15.42
N ASP A 421 1.44 -12.98 15.66
CA ASP A 421 2.76 -12.31 15.69
C ASP A 421 3.22 -12.10 17.13
N GLY A 422 2.31 -11.80 18.04
CA GLY A 422 2.58 -11.75 19.47
C GLY A 422 1.32 -12.03 20.29
N ILE A 423 1.47 -12.72 21.42
CA ILE A 423 0.38 -12.99 22.34
C ILE A 423 0.89 -12.94 23.78
N LEU A 424 0.11 -12.32 24.66
CA LEU A 424 0.43 -12.11 26.06
C LEU A 424 -0.83 -12.27 26.90
N VAL A 425 -0.77 -13.12 27.91
CA VAL A 425 -1.83 -13.34 28.91
C VAL A 425 -1.36 -12.80 30.24
N MET A 426 -2.13 -11.86 30.81
CA MET A 426 -2.02 -11.44 32.20
C MET A 426 -3.13 -12.09 33.02
N HIS A 427 -2.80 -12.48 34.25
CA HIS A 427 -3.73 -12.94 35.28
C HIS A 427 -3.33 -12.28 36.61
N ARG A 428 -4.27 -11.62 37.30
CA ARG A 428 -4.02 -10.90 38.58
C ARG A 428 -2.83 -9.93 38.51
N GLY A 429 -2.75 -9.14 37.44
CA GLY A 429 -1.68 -8.16 37.20
C GLY A 429 -0.28 -8.76 36.93
N LYS A 430 -0.14 -10.08 36.78
CA LYS A 430 1.12 -10.76 36.43
C LYS A 430 1.05 -11.33 35.02
N VAL A 431 2.14 -11.26 34.27
CA VAL A 431 2.25 -11.93 32.96
C VAL A 431 2.46 -13.43 33.19
N VAL A 432 1.49 -14.26 32.79
CA VAL A 432 1.55 -15.72 32.94
C VAL A 432 1.99 -16.45 31.68
N TYR A 433 1.82 -15.82 30.51
CA TYR A 433 2.25 -16.34 29.22
C TYR A 433 2.58 -15.20 28.25
N GLU A 434 3.63 -15.34 27.45
CA GLU A 434 4.13 -14.33 26.52
C GLU A 434 4.95 -15.00 25.41
N LYS A 435 4.49 -14.94 24.16
CA LYS A 435 5.24 -15.44 22.98
C LYS A 435 5.20 -14.45 21.81
N TYR A 436 6.26 -14.50 21.00
CA TYR A 436 6.48 -13.67 19.81
C TYR A 436 6.87 -14.57 18.62
N PHE A 437 6.46 -14.18 17.41
CA PHE A 437 6.60 -14.99 16.20
C PHE A 437 6.88 -14.12 14.97
N GLY A 438 7.66 -14.66 14.02
CA GLY A 438 7.93 -14.00 12.75
C GLY A 438 8.80 -12.76 12.91
N ALA A 439 8.28 -11.60 12.54
CA ALA A 439 9.04 -10.33 12.54
C ALA A 439 8.96 -9.55 13.87
N LEU A 440 8.04 -9.91 14.77
CA LEU A 440 7.83 -9.22 16.03
C LEU A 440 8.84 -9.70 17.08
N SER A 441 9.40 -8.76 17.85
CA SER A 441 10.16 -9.01 19.08
C SER A 441 9.55 -8.17 20.22
N PRO A 442 9.87 -8.43 21.50
CA PRO A 442 9.24 -7.71 22.61
C PRO A 442 9.42 -6.19 22.55
N GLU A 443 10.53 -5.74 21.96
CA GLU A 443 10.95 -4.35 21.84
C GLU A 443 10.53 -3.71 20.51
N ARG A 444 9.83 -4.42 19.61
CA ARG A 444 9.42 -3.92 18.30
C ARG A 444 7.94 -3.55 18.29
N PRO A 445 7.58 -2.28 18.01
CA PRO A 445 6.19 -1.89 17.87
C PRO A 445 5.47 -2.58 16.69
N HIS A 446 4.21 -2.98 16.92
CA HIS A 446 3.31 -3.52 15.90
C HIS A 446 2.10 -2.60 15.72
N ILE A 447 1.52 -2.56 14.53
CA ILE A 447 0.28 -1.83 14.27
C ILE A 447 -0.92 -2.49 14.99
N ALA A 448 -1.63 -1.69 15.78
CA ALA A 448 -2.79 -2.11 16.55
C ALA A 448 -4.10 -2.11 15.73
N MET A 449 -4.07 -1.52 14.51
CA MET A 449 -5.25 -1.38 13.64
C MET A 449 -6.43 -0.77 14.42
N SER A 450 -7.67 -1.21 14.20
CA SER A 450 -8.85 -0.67 14.90
C SER A 450 -8.84 -0.77 16.44
N VAL A 451 -7.89 -1.45 17.10
CA VAL A 451 -7.66 -1.29 18.56
C VAL A 451 -7.33 0.16 18.91
N THR A 452 -6.72 0.92 17.98
CA THR A 452 -6.54 2.38 18.07
C THR A 452 -7.85 3.11 18.46
N LYS A 453 -8.99 2.66 17.92
CA LYS A 453 -10.29 3.30 18.19
C LYS A 453 -10.64 3.26 19.67
N SER A 454 -10.30 2.18 20.38
CA SER A 454 -10.63 2.02 21.80
C SER A 454 -9.83 2.99 22.69
N PHE A 455 -8.56 3.27 22.36
CA PHE A 455 -7.81 4.37 22.98
C PHE A 455 -8.46 5.74 22.71
N VAL A 456 -8.91 5.99 21.47
CA VAL A 456 -9.55 7.26 21.06
C VAL A 456 -10.94 7.43 21.66
N GLY A 457 -11.71 6.35 21.82
CA GLY A 457 -13.00 6.34 22.49
C GLY A 457 -12.87 6.59 23.99
N THR A 458 -11.94 5.90 24.67
CA THR A 458 -11.60 6.17 26.07
C THR A 458 -11.09 7.61 26.26
N LEU A 459 -10.26 8.16 25.35
CA LEU A 459 -9.85 9.56 25.40
C LEU A 459 -11.04 10.53 25.27
N ALA A 460 -11.99 10.26 24.36
CA ALA A 460 -13.19 11.07 24.21
C ALA A 460 -14.09 11.02 25.46
N ALA A 461 -14.22 9.84 26.08
CA ALA A 461 -14.96 9.67 27.32
C ALA A 461 -14.27 10.39 28.51
N ILE A 462 -12.94 10.38 28.60
CA ILE A 462 -12.18 11.21 29.56
C ILE A 462 -12.46 12.71 29.34
N LEU A 463 -12.53 13.18 28.09
CA LEU A 463 -12.85 14.58 27.79
C LEU A 463 -14.31 14.93 28.13
N ALA A 464 -15.23 13.97 28.06
CA ALA A 464 -16.62 14.15 28.49
C ALA A 464 -16.77 14.20 30.02
N ASP A 465 -16.08 13.32 30.73
CA ASP A 465 -15.95 13.29 32.20
C ASP A 465 -15.32 14.58 32.74
N GLU A 466 -14.33 15.13 32.02
CA GLU A 466 -13.74 16.46 32.28
C GLU A 466 -14.61 17.66 31.82
N GLY A 467 -15.84 17.44 31.34
CA GLY A 467 -16.75 18.49 30.86
C GLY A 467 -16.33 19.22 29.56
N LYS A 468 -15.26 18.77 28.91
CA LYS A 468 -14.65 19.38 27.71
C LYS A 468 -15.23 18.86 26.39
N LEU A 469 -15.97 17.75 26.43
CA LEU A 469 -16.69 17.17 25.30
C LEU A 469 -18.09 16.76 25.71
N ASP A 470 -19.06 17.66 25.54
CA ASP A 470 -20.48 17.33 25.62
C ASP A 470 -20.83 16.24 24.59
N PRO A 471 -21.28 15.04 25.01
CA PRO A 471 -21.59 13.92 24.10
C PRO A 471 -22.93 14.08 23.37
N ALA A 472 -23.85 14.89 23.90
CA ALA A 472 -25.16 15.15 23.32
C ALA A 472 -25.09 16.19 22.18
N ALA A 473 -24.12 17.12 22.25
CA ALA A 473 -23.89 18.12 21.21
C ALA A 473 -23.66 17.53 19.80
N PRO A 474 -24.12 18.24 18.75
CA PRO A 474 -23.78 17.91 17.36
C PRO A 474 -22.27 18.10 17.13
N VAL A 475 -21.70 17.30 16.23
CA VAL A 475 -20.26 17.35 15.86
C VAL A 475 -19.88 18.74 15.35
N THR A 476 -20.81 19.44 14.68
CA THR A 476 -20.65 20.81 14.17
C THR A 476 -20.40 21.88 15.24
N LYS A 477 -20.71 21.61 16.53
CA LYS A 477 -20.30 22.47 17.67
C LYS A 477 -18.78 22.59 17.78
N TYR A 478 -18.06 21.55 17.34
CA TYR A 478 -16.61 21.43 17.49
C TYR A 478 -15.88 21.59 16.15
N ILE A 479 -16.49 21.15 15.05
CA ILE A 479 -15.91 21.17 13.69
C ILE A 479 -17.01 21.63 12.71
N PRO A 480 -17.22 22.96 12.56
CA PRO A 480 -18.28 23.53 11.73
C PRO A 480 -18.20 23.12 10.25
N GLU A 481 -17.00 22.82 9.75
CA GLU A 481 -16.71 22.45 8.35
C GLU A 481 -17.40 21.15 7.91
N LEU A 482 -17.95 20.38 8.85
CA LEU A 482 -18.66 19.13 8.58
C LEU A 482 -20.19 19.30 8.47
N LYS A 483 -20.70 20.53 8.58
CA LYS A 483 -22.14 20.85 8.51
C LYS A 483 -22.83 20.22 7.30
N ASP A 484 -22.25 20.38 6.11
CA ASP A 484 -22.86 19.95 4.85
C ASP A 484 -22.37 18.54 4.42
N SER A 485 -21.91 17.75 5.39
CA SER A 485 -21.39 16.38 5.19
C SER A 485 -22.30 15.32 5.84
N ALA A 486 -22.03 14.04 5.57
CA ALA A 486 -22.67 12.89 6.24
C ALA A 486 -22.32 12.73 7.75
N TYR A 487 -21.81 13.79 8.39
CA TYR A 487 -21.57 13.92 9.82
C TYR A 487 -22.26 15.16 10.43
N GLY A 488 -22.90 16.02 9.63
CA GLY A 488 -23.48 17.29 10.09
C GLY A 488 -24.64 17.15 11.07
N ASP A 489 -25.42 16.07 10.96
CA ASP A 489 -26.54 15.72 11.86
C ASP A 489 -26.11 14.80 13.03
N ALA A 490 -24.85 14.37 13.07
CA ALA A 490 -24.36 13.43 14.06
C ALA A 490 -24.02 14.13 15.39
N THR A 491 -24.33 13.49 16.51
CA THR A 491 -23.86 13.93 17.83
C THR A 491 -22.61 13.17 18.27
N CYS A 492 -21.86 13.73 19.20
CA CYS A 492 -20.57 13.14 19.63
C CYS A 492 -20.71 11.72 20.20
N ALA A 493 -21.85 11.39 20.84
CA ALA A 493 -22.21 10.04 21.27
C ALA A 493 -22.93 9.19 20.19
N ARG A 494 -23.69 9.80 19.27
CA ARG A 494 -24.70 9.08 18.48
C ARG A 494 -24.25 8.80 17.05
N ARG A 495 -23.97 7.53 16.74
CA ARG A 495 -24.17 6.97 15.40
C ARG A 495 -25.18 5.82 15.45
N LYS A 496 -26.16 5.83 14.54
CA LYS A 496 -27.08 4.70 14.33
C LYS A 496 -26.28 3.44 13.94
N ALA A 497 -26.60 2.32 14.57
CA ALA A 497 -26.16 1.01 14.09
C ALA A 497 -26.93 0.70 12.79
N SER A 498 -26.20 0.78 11.67
CA SER A 498 -26.68 0.75 10.28
C SER A 498 -27.68 1.87 9.89
N THR A 499 -28.21 1.79 8.65
CA THR A 499 -28.98 2.80 7.89
C THR A 499 -28.24 4.05 7.37
N ALA A 500 -27.34 3.83 6.42
CA ALA A 500 -27.21 4.70 5.23
C ALA A 500 -27.38 3.80 3.98
N LYS A 501 -28.15 4.24 2.97
CA LYS A 501 -28.37 3.45 1.74
C LYS A 501 -27.11 3.44 0.87
N ALA A 502 -26.26 2.43 1.04
CA ALA A 502 -25.34 1.99 -0.01
C ALA A 502 -26.02 0.90 -0.86
N SER A 503 -25.75 0.88 -2.17
CA SER A 503 -26.30 -0.15 -3.05
C SER A 503 -25.72 -1.55 -2.73
N PRO A 504 -26.40 -2.65 -3.12
CA PRO A 504 -26.11 -4.00 -2.58
C PRO A 504 -24.71 -4.55 -2.84
N THR A 505 -23.93 -3.95 -3.74
CA THR A 505 -22.67 -4.50 -4.25
C THR A 505 -21.40 -4.03 -3.54
N ARG A 506 -21.48 -3.15 -2.52
CA ARG A 506 -20.29 -2.66 -1.77
C ARG A 506 -20.31 -2.96 -0.27
N ARG A 507 -19.50 -3.95 0.14
CA ARG A 507 -19.05 -4.12 1.55
C ARG A 507 -18.15 -2.97 1.99
N SER A 508 -18.73 -1.81 2.28
CA SER A 508 -18.01 -0.70 2.87
C SER A 508 -17.75 -0.96 4.36
N THR A 509 -16.47 -1.06 4.75
CA THR A 509 -16.08 -0.82 6.14
C THR A 509 -16.47 0.62 6.51
N PRO A 510 -17.25 0.85 7.59
CA PRO A 510 -17.55 2.20 8.05
C PRO A 510 -16.25 2.93 8.37
N ARG A 511 -15.87 3.85 7.47
CA ARG A 511 -14.50 4.37 7.40
C ARG A 511 -14.30 5.52 8.40
N CYS A 512 -13.03 5.81 8.66
CA CYS A 512 -12.59 6.58 9.82
C CYS A 512 -13.17 8.00 9.84
N TRP A 513 -13.89 8.35 10.91
CA TRP A 513 -13.94 9.71 11.40
C TRP A 513 -13.82 9.70 12.92
N ARG A 514 -12.69 10.22 13.40
CA ARG A 514 -12.20 10.48 14.77
C ARG A 514 -10.67 10.56 14.66
N GLY A 515 -10.18 11.80 14.67
CA GLY A 515 -8.79 12.19 14.38
C GLY A 515 -8.70 13.70 14.47
N SER A 516 -9.56 14.41 13.73
CA SER A 516 -10.04 15.73 14.13
C SER A 516 -10.96 15.58 15.35
N PHE A 517 -10.38 15.62 16.54
CA PHE A 517 -11.07 16.19 17.70
C PHE A 517 -10.65 17.66 17.77
N ALA A 518 -11.61 18.57 18.00
CA ALA A 518 -11.27 19.89 18.49
C ALA A 518 -10.78 19.75 19.94
N ALA A 519 -9.48 19.55 20.09
CA ALA A 519 -8.79 20.04 21.27
C ALA A 519 -8.94 21.57 21.34
N PRO A 520 -8.67 22.21 22.50
CA PRO A 520 -8.28 23.62 22.48
C PRO A 520 -7.17 23.83 21.44
N ALA A 521 -7.25 24.93 20.68
CA ALA A 521 -6.69 25.10 19.33
C ALA A 521 -5.15 24.99 19.16
N THR A 522 -4.44 24.56 20.19
CA THR A 522 -2.98 24.45 20.28
C THR A 522 -2.46 23.00 20.29
N SER A 523 -3.30 22.00 20.61
CA SER A 523 -2.82 20.65 20.97
C SER A 523 -3.37 19.52 20.08
N ARG A 524 -2.49 18.74 19.45
CA ARG A 524 -2.90 17.54 18.69
C ARG A 524 -3.46 16.45 19.60
N TRP A 525 -4.47 15.70 19.13
CA TRP A 525 -5.10 14.61 19.89
C TRP A 525 -4.15 13.48 20.39
N PRO A 526 -3.03 13.12 19.70
CA PRO A 526 -2.10 12.12 20.23
C PRO A 526 -1.29 12.65 21.42
N THR A 527 -1.09 13.98 21.50
CA THR A 527 -0.50 14.64 22.68
C THR A 527 -1.42 14.47 23.88
N LEU A 528 -2.73 14.71 23.71
CA LEU A 528 -3.73 14.44 24.73
C LEU A 528 -3.80 12.96 25.13
N LEU A 529 -3.69 12.03 24.16
CA LEU A 529 -3.57 10.58 24.45
C LEU A 529 -2.32 10.27 25.28
N SER A 530 -1.20 10.94 24.99
CA SER A 530 0.07 10.78 25.71
C SER A 530 -0.05 11.23 27.17
N GLU A 531 -0.62 12.41 27.40
CA GLU A 531 -0.78 13.05 28.71
C GLU A 531 -1.86 12.41 29.60
N LYS A 532 -2.97 12.00 28.98
CA LYS A 532 -4.14 11.45 29.69
C LYS A 532 -4.13 9.94 29.81
N ILE A 533 -3.44 9.21 28.92
CA ILE A 533 -3.39 7.74 28.95
C ILE A 533 -1.94 7.24 29.00
N TRP A 534 -1.13 7.49 27.95
CA TRP A 534 0.13 6.76 27.72
C TRP A 534 1.14 6.87 28.87
N ARG A 535 1.38 8.10 29.34
CA ARG A 535 2.28 8.38 30.47
C ARG A 535 1.73 7.85 31.81
N ARG A 536 0.41 7.67 31.94
CA ARG A 536 -0.26 7.27 33.19
C ARG A 536 -0.38 5.75 33.35
N ILE A 537 -0.44 4.99 32.26
CA ILE A 537 -0.47 3.52 32.29
C ILE A 537 0.90 2.87 32.55
N GLY A 538 1.96 3.67 32.75
CA GLY A 538 3.31 3.16 33.03
C GLY A 538 3.97 2.45 31.85
N ALA A 539 3.71 2.90 30.63
CA ALA A 539 4.20 2.30 29.38
C ALA A 539 5.74 2.12 29.34
N GLU A 540 6.22 1.13 28.59
CA GLU A 540 7.66 0.84 28.43
C GLU A 540 8.27 1.40 27.14
N GLN A 541 7.46 1.72 26.11
CA GLN A 541 7.97 2.28 24.86
C GLN A 541 7.18 3.47 24.31
N ASP A 542 7.83 4.16 23.37
CA ASP A 542 7.25 5.25 22.60
C ASP A 542 6.21 4.75 21.60
N ALA A 543 4.93 5.06 21.83
CA ALA A 543 3.92 4.87 20.80
C ALA A 543 4.07 5.89 19.65
N TYR A 544 3.90 5.41 18.42
CA TYR A 544 3.86 6.25 17.22
C TYR A 544 2.59 6.00 16.41
N PHE A 545 2.19 7.00 15.62
CA PHE A 545 1.01 6.96 14.77
C PHE A 545 1.38 7.09 13.31
N MET A 546 0.68 6.35 12.43
CA MET A 546 0.65 6.65 10.99
C MET A 546 0.00 8.02 10.77
N VAL A 547 0.61 8.84 9.90
CA VAL A 547 0.09 10.15 9.49
C VAL A 547 -0.22 10.20 7.99
N ASP A 548 -1.09 11.13 7.60
CA ASP A 548 -1.29 11.51 6.20
C ASP A 548 -0.19 12.46 5.69
N ARG A 549 -0.38 13.04 4.49
CA ARG A 549 0.59 13.93 3.84
C ARG A 549 0.75 15.30 4.51
N ILE A 550 -0.24 15.79 5.26
CA ILE A 550 -0.16 17.03 6.04
C ILE A 550 0.17 16.77 7.52
N GLY A 551 0.36 15.50 7.88
CA GLY A 551 0.75 15.07 9.21
C GLY A 551 -0.43 14.71 10.12
N THR A 552 -1.67 14.62 9.65
CA THR A 552 -2.82 14.24 10.50
C THR A 552 -2.74 12.77 10.89
N GLU A 553 -2.90 12.44 12.17
CA GLU A 553 -2.76 11.07 12.65
C GLU A 553 -4.03 10.24 12.42
N SER A 554 -3.84 8.98 11.99
CA SER A 554 -4.93 8.06 11.72
C SER A 554 -5.56 7.49 13.00
N GLY A 555 -6.37 8.29 13.71
CA GLY A 555 -7.10 7.87 14.93
C GLY A 555 -8.04 6.68 14.72
N GLY A 556 -8.37 6.34 13.47
CA GLY A 556 -9.11 5.14 13.13
C GLY A 556 -8.29 3.84 13.14
N GLY A 557 -6.95 3.87 13.10
CA GLY A 557 -6.16 2.62 13.01
C GLY A 557 -4.63 2.73 13.01
N GLY A 558 -4.07 3.91 13.27
CA GLY A 558 -2.66 4.23 13.08
C GLY A 558 -1.72 3.93 14.26
N LEU A 559 -2.22 3.55 15.44
CA LEU A 559 -1.37 3.28 16.61
C LEU A 559 -0.42 2.11 16.33
N ASN A 560 0.86 2.34 16.58
CA ASN A 560 1.91 1.32 16.61
C ASN A 560 2.58 1.35 17.98
N THR A 561 2.66 0.19 18.64
CA THR A 561 3.23 0.04 19.99
C THR A 561 3.61 -1.42 20.28
N VAL A 562 4.37 -1.67 21.36
CA VAL A 562 4.75 -3.02 21.81
C VAL A 562 3.58 -3.77 22.47
N LEU A 563 3.66 -5.10 22.42
CA LEU A 563 2.64 -6.03 22.95
C LEU A 563 2.31 -5.78 24.44
N ARG A 564 3.33 -5.43 25.25
CA ARG A 564 3.19 -5.20 26.70
C ARG A 564 2.45 -3.92 27.06
N ASP A 565 2.55 -2.86 26.24
CA ASP A 565 1.87 -1.58 26.54
C ASP A 565 0.37 -1.64 26.23
N LEU A 566 -0.02 -2.43 25.23
CA LEU A 566 -1.42 -2.82 25.05
C LEU A 566 -1.94 -3.62 26.26
N ALA A 567 -1.09 -4.44 26.89
CA ALA A 567 -1.46 -5.22 28.07
C ALA A 567 -1.58 -4.33 29.32
N ARG A 568 -0.69 -3.36 29.51
CA ARG A 568 -0.83 -2.30 30.54
C ARG A 568 -2.12 -1.51 30.39
N PHE A 569 -2.51 -1.15 29.16
CA PHE A 569 -3.79 -0.48 28.90
C PHE A 569 -4.98 -1.38 29.23
N GLY A 570 -4.97 -2.65 28.81
CA GLY A 570 -6.01 -3.62 29.15
C GLY A 570 -6.14 -3.88 30.65
N GLU A 571 -5.02 -4.00 31.38
CA GLU A 571 -4.99 -4.19 32.83
C GLU A 571 -5.44 -2.93 33.58
N THR A 572 -5.13 -1.73 33.06
CA THR A 572 -5.66 -0.46 33.58
C THR A 572 -7.19 -0.43 33.43
N MET A 573 -7.72 -0.86 32.28
CA MET A 573 -9.17 -0.98 32.06
C MET A 573 -9.82 -2.04 32.96
N ARG A 574 -9.15 -3.18 33.19
CA ARG A 574 -9.61 -4.21 34.14
C ARG A 574 -9.74 -3.65 35.56
N ASN A 575 -8.72 -2.93 36.03
CA ASN A 575 -8.63 -2.40 37.39
C ASN A 575 -9.35 -1.05 37.56
N GLY A 576 -10.52 -0.87 36.94
CA GLY A 576 -11.37 0.33 37.12
C GLY A 576 -10.67 1.64 36.75
N GLY A 577 -9.75 1.62 35.79
CA GLY A 577 -8.97 2.78 35.34
C GLY A 577 -7.65 3.02 36.10
N ARG A 578 -7.29 2.16 37.06
CA ARG A 578 -6.06 2.27 37.85
C ARG A 578 -4.91 1.48 37.24
N ALA A 579 -3.79 2.17 37.00
CA ALA A 579 -2.56 1.58 36.49
C ALA A 579 -1.81 0.77 37.57
N SER A 580 -0.86 -0.07 37.16
CA SER A 580 -0.05 -0.90 38.06
C SER A 580 0.90 -0.10 38.97
N SER A 581 1.07 1.21 38.73
CA SER A 581 1.71 2.16 39.63
C SER A 581 0.81 2.62 40.80
N GLY A 582 -0.44 2.18 40.84
CA GLY A 582 -1.47 2.68 41.75
C GLY A 582 -2.12 4.00 41.29
N GLN A 583 -1.62 4.65 40.24
CA GLN A 583 -2.17 5.88 39.69
C GLN A 583 -3.54 5.64 39.03
N GLN A 584 -4.53 6.49 39.33
CA GLN A 584 -5.77 6.55 38.54
C GLN A 584 -5.46 7.19 37.17
N ALA A 585 -5.29 6.35 36.15
CA ALA A 585 -4.92 6.78 34.81
C ALA A 585 -6.14 7.23 33.99
N ILE A 586 -7.25 6.49 34.14
CA ILE A 586 -8.54 6.72 33.49
C ILE A 586 -9.58 6.88 34.62
N PRO A 587 -10.55 7.82 34.53
CA PRO A 587 -11.60 7.96 35.53
C PRO A 587 -12.40 6.66 35.69
N LYS A 588 -12.77 6.33 36.94
CA LYS A 588 -13.49 5.09 37.24
C LYS A 588 -14.86 5.04 36.53
N ALA A 589 -15.60 6.15 36.55
CA ALA A 589 -16.90 6.28 35.89
C ALA A 589 -16.83 6.01 34.37
N VAL A 590 -15.79 6.49 33.68
CA VAL A 590 -15.53 6.22 32.26
C VAL A 590 -15.35 4.72 32.00
N VAL A 591 -14.66 4.01 32.89
CA VAL A 591 -14.46 2.56 32.75
C VAL A 591 -15.74 1.77 33.05
N GLU A 592 -16.48 2.15 34.09
CA GLU A 592 -17.77 1.54 34.44
C GLU A 592 -18.83 1.75 33.34
N ASP A 593 -18.86 2.93 32.72
CA ASP A 593 -19.73 3.23 31.58
C ASP A 593 -19.39 2.41 30.33
N ILE A 594 -18.10 2.28 30.01
CA ILE A 594 -17.61 1.38 28.94
C ILE A 594 -18.00 -0.09 29.23
N GLN A 595 -17.85 -0.55 30.47
CA GLN A 595 -18.18 -1.92 30.87
C GLN A 595 -19.69 -2.20 30.86
N ARG A 596 -20.53 -1.22 31.23
CA ARG A 596 -22.01 -1.31 31.12
C ARG A 596 -22.47 -1.55 29.68
N GLY A 597 -21.70 -1.08 28.71
CA GLY A 597 -21.92 -1.33 27.30
C GLY A 597 -23.02 -0.46 26.67
N GLY A 598 -23.41 -0.85 25.46
CA GLY A 598 -24.43 -0.16 24.67
C GLY A 598 -25.72 -0.98 24.55
N ASP A 599 -26.68 -0.44 23.81
CA ASP A 599 -27.93 -1.12 23.48
C ASP A 599 -27.70 -2.33 22.54
N PRO A 600 -28.00 -3.57 22.97
CA PRO A 600 -27.82 -4.76 22.13
C PRO A 600 -28.83 -4.84 20.97
N ALA A 601 -30.05 -4.33 21.12
CA ALA A 601 -31.07 -4.32 20.07
C ALA A 601 -30.69 -3.37 18.92
N LYS A 602 -29.99 -2.27 19.21
CA LYS A 602 -29.28 -1.47 18.19
C LYS A 602 -28.16 -2.29 17.55
N PHE A 603 -27.33 -2.99 18.33
CA PHE A 603 -26.20 -3.78 17.81
C PHE A 603 -26.60 -4.91 16.85
N VAL A 604 -27.75 -5.56 17.05
CA VAL A 604 -28.30 -6.58 16.13
C VAL A 604 -28.34 -6.09 14.67
N LYS A 605 -28.67 -4.80 14.46
CA LYS A 605 -28.75 -4.17 13.12
C LYS A 605 -27.41 -4.04 12.39
N ALA A 606 -26.28 -4.38 13.04
CA ALA A 606 -24.95 -4.47 12.43
C ALA A 606 -24.64 -5.86 11.83
N GLY A 607 -25.47 -6.88 12.06
CA GLY A 607 -25.42 -8.16 11.35
C GLY A 607 -24.16 -9.00 11.59
N TYR A 608 -23.71 -9.14 12.85
CA TYR A 608 -22.57 -9.99 13.21
C TYR A 608 -23.01 -11.37 13.76
N PRO A 609 -22.97 -12.47 12.98
CA PRO A 609 -23.59 -13.74 13.40
C PRO A 609 -22.90 -14.41 14.59
N LEU A 610 -21.60 -14.18 14.77
CA LEU A 610 -20.80 -14.74 15.87
C LEU A 610 -20.79 -13.85 17.13
N LEU A 611 -21.59 -12.78 17.18
CA LEU A 611 -21.62 -11.81 18.29
C LEU A 611 -23.08 -11.54 18.72
N LYS A 612 -23.94 -12.57 18.74
CA LYS A 612 -25.33 -12.47 19.22
C LYS A 612 -25.34 -12.05 20.69
N GLY A 613 -26.18 -11.08 21.05
CA GLY A 613 -26.28 -10.54 22.42
C GLY A 613 -25.23 -9.46 22.78
N TRP A 614 -24.18 -9.27 21.97
CA TRP A 614 -23.15 -8.26 22.23
C TRP A 614 -23.67 -6.82 22.04
N SER A 615 -22.91 -5.85 22.55
CA SER A 615 -23.13 -4.43 22.30
C SER A 615 -21.83 -3.66 22.00
N TYR A 616 -21.93 -2.35 21.81
CA TYR A 616 -20.79 -1.47 21.52
C TYR A 616 -20.94 -0.12 22.23
N ARG A 617 -19.92 0.29 23.00
CA ARG A 617 -19.88 1.55 23.77
C ARG A 617 -18.48 2.14 23.67
N ASP A 618 -18.38 3.44 23.39
CA ASP A 618 -17.13 4.22 23.30
C ASP A 618 -15.90 3.49 22.72
N MET A 619 -16.14 2.84 21.57
CA MET A 619 -15.17 2.08 20.78
C MET A 619 -14.69 0.74 21.36
N TRP A 620 -15.43 0.19 22.32
CA TRP A 620 -15.26 -1.15 22.89
C TRP A 620 -16.42 -2.07 22.50
N TRP A 621 -16.10 -3.36 22.31
CA TRP A 621 -17.08 -4.42 22.06
C TRP A 621 -17.37 -5.13 23.38
N VAL A 622 -18.61 -5.07 23.86
CA VAL A 622 -19.01 -5.66 25.16
C VAL A 622 -19.80 -6.94 24.91
N SER A 623 -19.40 -8.04 25.56
CA SER A 623 -19.95 -9.37 25.25
C SER A 623 -21.25 -9.71 25.96
N HIS A 624 -21.51 -9.07 27.10
CA HIS A 624 -22.59 -9.43 28.03
C HIS A 624 -22.58 -10.93 28.45
N ASN A 625 -21.41 -11.57 28.44
CA ASN A 625 -21.24 -12.93 28.97
C ASN A 625 -21.26 -12.95 30.52
N PRO A 626 -21.39 -14.12 31.19
CA PRO A 626 -21.37 -14.25 32.65
C PRO A 626 -20.04 -13.90 33.35
N HIS A 627 -19.10 -13.29 32.63
CA HIS A 627 -17.81 -12.78 33.11
C HIS A 627 -17.70 -11.25 33.01
N GLY A 628 -18.65 -10.57 32.36
CA GLY A 628 -18.58 -9.14 32.08
C GLY A 628 -17.51 -8.78 31.04
N ALA A 629 -17.10 -9.73 30.20
CA ALA A 629 -15.93 -9.56 29.33
C ALA A 629 -16.19 -8.57 28.18
N TYR A 630 -15.17 -7.80 27.83
CA TYR A 630 -15.21 -6.77 26.79
C TYR A 630 -13.85 -6.65 26.10
N MET A 631 -13.82 -6.11 24.86
CA MET A 631 -12.59 -6.10 24.08
C MET A 631 -12.45 -4.98 23.06
N ALA A 632 -11.21 -4.53 22.87
CA ALA A 632 -10.76 -3.76 21.71
C ALA A 632 -10.45 -4.72 20.54
N ARG A 633 -10.78 -4.35 19.30
CA ARG A 633 -10.66 -5.25 18.13
C ARG A 633 -10.10 -4.55 16.88
N GLY A 634 -9.06 -5.12 16.31
CA GLY A 634 -8.40 -4.75 15.06
C GLY A 634 -8.84 -5.61 13.87
N ILE A 635 -8.48 -5.15 12.66
CA ILE A 635 -8.46 -6.02 11.48
C ILE A 635 -7.17 -6.86 11.47
N HIS A 636 -7.15 -7.97 10.74
CA HIS A 636 -6.06 -8.96 10.71
C HIS A 636 -5.74 -9.66 12.04
N GLY A 637 -6.51 -9.42 13.10
CA GLY A 637 -6.50 -10.21 14.34
C GLY A 637 -6.16 -9.48 15.63
N GLN A 638 -5.78 -8.19 15.58
CA GLN A 638 -5.36 -7.47 16.79
C GLN A 638 -6.49 -7.44 17.83
N SER A 639 -6.17 -7.69 19.10
CA SER A 639 -7.17 -7.65 20.18
C SER A 639 -6.55 -7.31 21.54
N ILE A 640 -7.30 -6.58 22.35
CA ILE A 640 -7.16 -6.55 23.81
C ILE A 640 -8.48 -7.09 24.36
N TYR A 641 -8.46 -8.30 24.90
CA TYR A 641 -9.60 -8.92 25.58
C TYR A 641 -9.43 -8.75 27.09
N VAL A 642 -10.45 -8.23 27.77
CA VAL A 642 -10.47 -8.03 29.22
C VAL A 642 -11.60 -8.84 29.81
N ASP A 643 -11.26 -9.67 30.80
CA ASP A 643 -12.20 -10.48 31.58
C ASP A 643 -12.08 -10.04 33.06
N PRO A 644 -13.03 -9.24 33.57
CA PRO A 644 -13.03 -8.81 34.96
C PRO A 644 -13.09 -9.98 35.95
N LYS A 645 -13.95 -10.97 35.69
CA LYS A 645 -14.26 -12.08 36.61
C LYS A 645 -13.12 -13.08 36.76
N ALA A 646 -12.43 -13.39 35.66
CA ALA A 646 -11.22 -14.22 35.65
C ALA A 646 -9.93 -13.43 35.93
N GLU A 647 -10.05 -12.15 36.29
CA GLU A 647 -8.91 -11.26 36.53
C GLU A 647 -7.85 -11.24 35.42
N MET A 648 -8.31 -11.37 34.17
CA MET A 648 -7.47 -11.71 33.02
C MET A 648 -7.49 -10.63 31.94
N VAL A 649 -6.33 -10.45 31.29
CA VAL A 649 -6.19 -9.67 30.05
C VAL A 649 -5.43 -10.49 29.02
N ILE A 650 -6.00 -10.68 27.84
CA ILE A 650 -5.30 -11.29 26.69
C ILE A 650 -5.08 -10.23 25.62
N VAL A 651 -3.81 -9.95 25.33
CA VAL A 651 -3.42 -9.15 24.16
C VAL A 651 -2.90 -10.07 23.07
N ARG A 652 -3.34 -9.81 21.84
CA ARG A 652 -2.86 -10.54 20.66
C ARG A 652 -2.66 -9.59 19.49
N LEU A 653 -1.57 -9.79 18.76
CA LEU A 653 -1.17 -9.08 17.55
C LEU A 653 -0.95 -10.12 16.44
N CYS A 654 -1.39 -9.83 15.21
CA CYS A 654 -1.50 -10.80 14.12
C CYS A 654 -1.36 -10.15 12.73
N GLY A 655 -0.71 -10.84 11.80
CA GLY A 655 -0.61 -10.47 10.38
C GLY A 655 -1.48 -11.35 9.48
N ALA A 656 -2.65 -11.80 9.94
CA ALA A 656 -3.51 -12.75 9.23
C ALA A 656 -4.04 -12.20 7.88
N PRO A 657 -4.39 -13.06 6.90
CA PRO A 657 -4.91 -12.62 5.61
C PRO A 657 -6.24 -11.86 5.70
N GLY A 658 -6.37 -10.82 4.87
CA GLY A 658 -7.53 -9.94 4.76
C GLY A 658 -8.80 -10.68 4.31
N GLY A 659 -9.53 -11.26 5.26
CA GLY A 659 -10.73 -12.06 5.04
C GLY A 659 -10.97 -13.10 6.14
N GLY A 660 -9.91 -13.52 6.86
CA GLY A 660 -9.96 -14.59 7.87
C GLY A 660 -10.83 -14.32 9.11
N GLN A 661 -11.37 -13.11 9.30
CA GLN A 661 -12.04 -12.67 10.53
C GLN A 661 -13.23 -13.51 11.01
N ARG A 662 -13.82 -14.39 10.17
CA ARG A 662 -14.86 -15.35 10.61
C ARG A 662 -14.20 -16.57 11.29
N ARG A 663 -13.30 -17.26 10.57
CA ARG A 663 -12.50 -18.40 11.08
C ARG A 663 -11.69 -18.02 12.32
N GLU A 664 -11.18 -16.80 12.35
CA GLU A 664 -10.48 -16.24 13.50
C GLU A 664 -11.40 -16.06 14.72
N ARG A 665 -12.60 -15.50 14.56
CA ARG A 665 -13.55 -15.32 15.66
C ARG A 665 -14.06 -16.64 16.22
N SER A 666 -14.30 -17.64 15.36
CA SER A 666 -14.73 -18.97 15.80
C SER A 666 -13.65 -19.71 16.60
N LEU A 667 -12.37 -19.42 16.39
CA LEU A 667 -11.25 -19.96 17.17
C LEU A 667 -10.98 -19.15 18.44
N THR A 668 -10.89 -17.83 18.34
CA THR A 668 -10.35 -16.97 19.40
C THR A 668 -11.30 -16.76 20.58
N LEU A 669 -12.59 -16.56 20.35
CA LEU A 669 -13.53 -16.26 21.44
C LEU A 669 -13.71 -17.45 22.41
N PRO A 670 -13.89 -18.70 21.95
CA PRO A 670 -13.92 -19.85 22.85
C PRO A 670 -12.56 -20.12 23.50
N ALA A 671 -11.44 -19.91 22.80
CA ALA A 671 -10.10 -20.08 23.38
C ALA A 671 -9.81 -19.08 24.51
N PHE A 672 -10.31 -17.84 24.41
CA PHE A 672 -10.17 -16.85 25.47
C PHE A 672 -11.09 -17.15 26.66
N GLN A 673 -12.32 -17.60 26.41
CA GLN A 673 -13.24 -18.05 27.47
C GLN A 673 -12.71 -19.28 28.22
N ALA A 674 -12.21 -20.30 27.49
CA ALA A 674 -11.59 -21.48 28.10
C ALA A 674 -10.30 -21.14 28.88
N MET A 675 -9.53 -20.13 28.43
CA MET A 675 -8.38 -19.62 29.18
C MET A 675 -8.80 -18.96 30.49
N ALA A 676 -9.86 -18.15 30.48
CA ALA A 676 -10.46 -17.58 31.69
C ALA A 676 -10.90 -18.69 32.68
N GLU A 677 -11.66 -19.67 32.19
CA GLU A 677 -12.15 -20.81 32.97
C GLU A 677 -11.04 -21.74 33.48
N ALA A 678 -9.90 -21.82 32.79
CA ALA A 678 -8.73 -22.56 33.26
C ALA A 678 -7.99 -21.78 34.36
N LEU A 679 -7.78 -20.47 34.18
CA LEU A 679 -7.10 -19.60 35.16
C LEU A 679 -7.91 -19.37 36.45
N MET A 680 -9.23 -19.52 36.40
CA MET A 680 -10.11 -19.46 37.58
C MET A 680 -10.13 -20.75 38.42
N ARG A 681 -9.51 -21.84 37.98
CA ARG A 681 -9.37 -23.07 38.78
C ARG A 681 -8.32 -22.85 39.88
N PRO A 682 -8.48 -23.48 41.06
CA PRO A 682 -7.55 -23.34 42.19
C PRO A 682 -6.14 -23.86 41.86
#